data_AF-A0A7Y4WWW7-F1
#
_entry.id   AF-A0A7Y4WWW7-F1
#
_cell.length_a   1.000
_cell.length_b   1.000
_cell.length_c   1.000
_cell.angle_alpha   90.00
_cell.angle_beta   90.00
_cell.angle_gamma   90.00
#
_symmetry.space_group_name_H-M   'P 1'
#
loop_
_entity.id
_entity.type
_entity.pdbx_description
1 polymer ?
#
loop_
_entity_poly.entity_id
_entity_poly.type
_entity_poly.pdbx_seq_one_letter_code
_entity_poly.pdbx_strand_id
1 'polypeptide(L)'
;MKTPKYNAAWTSPRKILALILTTLVFSIGLPAQPPANPVPAPENILSGALVIPMDNVNQGNAAGTTFNLRAYGLVNLFLQNNIPVKWVILPGKAKDAVDFSANVTRIAGTQGTAGPASVSFSGGPFVVSREFDTPALRALITSFNGGTGDVTVYKTNADVSANVRYNMTHKPKIAIGPDGGNFGSGVHQSIFDAAGIPNYTSNVGDIGNQGACFTLATQAHSTNATFVNTYRQFVQSGGNLLLQCASVNTFENDANGRFQASAPGYFIYSSNNPPNNEINSNAFAFPAGSMPFNQFIGLLADQDGAVTEYAYSAGSGPVNNNTVSVVNTGANSDKFVATASQIGGPVGGVVFELGGHNYARDDDGVETDSEIAKLNGQRMLLNAAMVPAGTVCTAPPQAVTGYKSVRRINVRQGGPPVAPGDTLEWTIDYVNNSQANQFDFQVRDIVGDLSGFLTLVPNSNVVTLLQGGATALRNPAYDGAGDDATADMLAAGAFLPVGGRIQLKVQTTINANVPRPYVLLNQTKARSQTILPTDNTKSDAVDATNTSVFADNPPPAGSVPQIQNLNIIDPTAAPVAPTAASVGVEGRAVTADGIGIPRALVIVTNASTGEVRSARTNSTGFFRVDELEAGGLYLITVRHKRYAFPTEPLTLTITEDAVGLTFTGTLPEAKAVVNTKTKK
;
A
#
# COMPACT_ATOMS: atom_id res chain seq x y z
N MET A 1 81.12 47.34 -47.86
CA MET A 1 80.98 48.76 -47.42
C MET A 1 79.79 48.87 -46.47
N LYS A 2 79.82 49.79 -45.48
CA LYS A 2 78.69 50.39 -44.73
C LYS A 2 77.54 49.44 -44.28
N THR A 3 77.50 48.95 -43.02
CA THR A 3 77.07 49.59 -41.73
C THR A 3 75.60 49.28 -41.31
N PRO A 4 75.23 49.24 -40.01
CA PRO A 4 74.32 48.20 -39.48
C PRO A 4 73.17 48.65 -38.52
N LYS A 5 72.52 47.66 -37.87
CA LYS A 5 71.57 47.70 -36.71
C LYS A 5 70.09 47.96 -37.09
N TYR A 6 69.08 47.37 -36.43
CA TYR A 6 68.84 47.29 -34.97
C TYR A 6 68.35 45.94 -34.39
N ASN A 7 68.74 45.69 -33.13
CA ASN A 7 68.13 44.95 -31.99
C ASN A 7 66.92 44.01 -32.26
N ALA A 8 66.96 42.71 -31.92
CA ALA A 8 66.85 42.07 -30.58
C ALA A 8 65.40 42.02 -30.01
N ALA A 9 64.90 40.97 -29.33
CA ALA A 9 65.54 39.76 -28.76
C ALA A 9 64.58 38.53 -28.68
N TRP A 10 65.16 37.33 -28.52
CA TRP A 10 64.78 36.17 -27.68
C TRP A 10 63.35 36.07 -27.09
N THR A 11 62.66 34.92 -27.00
CA THR A 11 62.87 33.51 -27.46
C THR A 11 61.55 32.74 -27.27
N SER A 12 61.24 31.71 -28.07
CA SER A 12 60.14 30.77 -27.78
C SER A 12 60.43 29.33 -28.24
N PRO A 13 60.12 28.29 -27.42
CA PRO A 13 60.33 26.90 -27.78
C PRO A 13 59.07 26.20 -28.34
N ARG A 14 59.31 25.33 -29.32
CA ARG A 14 58.54 24.13 -29.75
C ARG A 14 57.13 23.93 -29.13
N LYS A 15 56.09 23.96 -29.97
CA LYS A 15 54.85 23.21 -29.74
C LYS A 15 54.87 21.89 -30.52
N ILE A 16 54.29 20.85 -29.93
CA ILE A 16 54.21 19.50 -30.51
C ILE A 16 53.06 19.45 -31.54
N LEU A 17 53.27 18.76 -32.66
CA LEU A 17 52.25 18.56 -33.69
C LEU A 17 51.35 17.38 -33.31
N ALA A 18 50.12 17.66 -32.89
CA ALA A 18 49.11 16.64 -32.61
C ALA A 18 48.24 16.40 -33.85
N LEU A 19 48.17 15.15 -34.32
CA LEU A 19 47.35 14.74 -35.46
C LEU A 19 45.90 14.56 -35.00
N ILE A 20 45.03 15.53 -35.31
CA ILE A 20 43.60 15.44 -34.97
C ILE A 20 42.88 14.55 -35.99
N LEU A 21 42.50 13.36 -35.57
CA LEU A 21 41.65 12.45 -36.34
C LEU A 21 40.18 12.88 -36.18
N THR A 22 39.62 13.55 -37.19
CA THR A 22 38.21 13.96 -37.19
C THR A 22 37.28 12.76 -37.42
N THR A 23 36.92 12.06 -36.35
CA THR A 23 35.83 11.07 -36.36
C THR A 23 34.51 11.75 -36.66
N LEU A 24 33.97 11.54 -37.87
CA LEU A 24 32.68 12.07 -38.27
C LEU A 24 31.56 11.29 -37.55
N VAL A 25 31.15 11.77 -36.37
CA VAL A 25 30.04 11.18 -35.61
C VAL A 25 28.75 11.47 -36.35
N PHE A 26 28.22 10.47 -37.06
CA PHE A 26 26.82 10.47 -37.46
C PHE A 26 25.96 10.34 -36.20
N SER A 27 25.42 11.46 -35.73
CA SER A 27 24.36 11.47 -34.74
C SER A 27 23.13 10.79 -35.34
N ILE A 28 22.95 9.50 -35.07
CA ILE A 28 21.69 8.81 -35.34
C ILE A 28 20.63 9.52 -34.52
N GLY A 29 19.68 10.19 -35.19
CA GLY A 29 18.59 10.88 -34.53
C GLY A 29 17.70 9.87 -33.82
N LEU A 30 17.84 9.76 -32.49
CA LEU A 30 16.90 9.02 -31.66
C LEU A 30 15.53 9.74 -31.77
N PRO A 31 14.46 9.08 -32.23
CA PRO A 31 13.13 9.69 -32.26
C PRO A 31 12.69 10.04 -30.83
N ALA A 32 12.00 11.17 -30.69
CA ALA A 32 11.74 11.79 -29.40
C ALA A 32 10.94 10.89 -28.43
N GLN A 33 11.31 10.93 -27.15
CA GLN A 33 10.58 10.28 -26.06
C GLN A 33 10.35 11.25 -24.90
N PRO A 34 9.14 11.85 -24.81
CA PRO A 34 8.53 12.22 -23.56
C PRO A 34 7.74 11.02 -22.99
N PRO A 35 7.53 10.93 -21.66
CA PRO A 35 8.13 11.77 -20.61
C PRO A 35 9.64 11.50 -20.50
N ALA A 36 10.40 12.48 -19.99
CA ALA A 36 11.86 12.61 -20.07
C ALA A 36 12.67 11.63 -19.18
N ASN A 37 12.17 10.42 -18.96
CA ASN A 37 12.88 9.38 -18.22
C ASN A 37 13.98 8.76 -19.11
N PRO A 38 15.24 8.71 -18.65
CA PRO A 38 16.33 8.10 -19.40
C PRO A 38 16.04 6.63 -19.64
N VAL A 39 16.45 6.11 -20.80
CA VAL A 39 16.27 4.71 -21.16
C VAL A 39 16.92 3.80 -20.12
N PRO A 40 16.15 2.99 -19.38
CA PRO A 40 16.72 2.07 -18.41
C PRO A 40 17.41 0.90 -19.13
N ALA A 41 18.55 0.48 -18.58
CA ALA A 41 19.28 -0.68 -19.07
C ALA A 41 18.41 -1.95 -18.99
N PRO A 42 18.68 -2.97 -19.83
CA PRO A 42 17.97 -4.25 -19.73
C PRO A 42 18.15 -4.87 -18.34
N GLU A 43 17.04 -5.15 -17.66
CA GLU A 43 17.03 -5.90 -16.40
C GLU A 43 17.02 -7.41 -16.70
N ASN A 44 17.47 -8.24 -15.75
CA ASN A 44 17.28 -9.69 -15.82
C ASN A 44 15.97 -10.08 -15.11
N ILE A 45 14.96 -10.46 -15.88
CA ILE A 45 13.70 -11.02 -15.38
C ILE A 45 13.93 -12.50 -15.07
N LEU A 46 14.07 -12.81 -13.78
CA LEU A 46 14.38 -14.15 -13.30
C LEU A 46 13.29 -15.18 -13.63
N SER A 47 13.70 -16.43 -13.82
CA SER A 47 12.80 -17.58 -13.95
C SER A 47 11.78 -17.62 -12.82
N GLY A 48 10.52 -17.77 -13.17
CA GLY A 48 9.38 -17.79 -12.27
C GLY A 48 8.62 -16.47 -12.14
N ALA A 49 9.05 -15.40 -12.80
CA ALA A 49 8.29 -14.15 -12.92
C ALA A 49 7.01 -14.37 -13.76
N LEU A 50 6.00 -13.54 -13.55
CA LEU A 50 4.74 -13.61 -14.28
C LEU A 50 4.69 -12.55 -15.38
N VAL A 51 4.14 -12.88 -16.54
CA VAL A 51 3.98 -11.96 -17.68
C VAL A 51 2.50 -11.87 -18.05
N ILE A 52 1.98 -10.63 -18.08
CA ILE A 52 0.68 -10.28 -18.62
C ILE A 52 0.94 -9.77 -20.05
N PRO A 53 0.52 -10.52 -21.09
CA PRO A 53 0.74 -10.15 -22.48
C PRO A 53 -0.14 -8.94 -22.85
N MET A 54 0.38 -8.08 -23.73
CA MET A 54 -0.33 -6.91 -24.24
C MET A 54 -0.43 -6.92 -25.78
N ASP A 55 -0.20 -8.08 -26.40
CA ASP A 55 -0.44 -8.30 -27.83
C ASP A 55 -1.79 -8.99 -28.09
N ASN A 56 -2.31 -8.81 -29.31
CA ASN A 56 -3.66 -9.22 -29.69
C ASN A 56 -3.81 -10.74 -29.87
N VAL A 57 -2.72 -11.53 -29.82
CA VAL A 57 -2.75 -12.99 -30.02
C VAL A 57 -2.76 -13.72 -28.68
N ASN A 58 -1.90 -13.29 -27.75
CA ASN A 58 -1.81 -13.84 -26.41
C ASN A 58 -2.91 -13.32 -25.47
N GLN A 59 -3.38 -12.08 -25.67
CA GLN A 59 -4.40 -11.42 -24.84
C GLN A 59 -5.71 -11.14 -25.60
N GLY A 60 -5.84 -11.61 -26.85
CA GLY A 60 -7.03 -11.39 -27.69
C GLY A 60 -7.57 -12.69 -28.29
N ASN A 61 -7.21 -12.97 -29.54
CA ASN A 61 -7.58 -14.19 -30.24
C ASN A 61 -6.47 -14.67 -31.20
N ALA A 62 -6.53 -15.91 -31.66
CA ALA A 62 -5.52 -16.48 -32.57
C ALA A 62 -5.38 -15.77 -33.93
N ALA A 63 -6.31 -14.88 -34.30
CA ALA A 63 -6.28 -14.07 -35.52
C ALA A 63 -5.68 -12.66 -35.31
N GLY A 64 -5.43 -12.24 -34.05
CA GLY A 64 -4.96 -10.90 -33.71
C GLY A 64 -5.99 -9.77 -33.85
N THR A 65 -7.28 -10.10 -34.00
CA THR A 65 -8.35 -9.14 -34.35
C THR A 65 -9.13 -8.58 -33.16
N THR A 66 -8.83 -9.03 -31.93
CA THR A 66 -9.47 -8.56 -30.69
C THR A 66 -8.44 -8.35 -29.59
N PHE A 67 -8.82 -7.73 -28.48
CA PHE A 67 -7.97 -7.58 -27.30
C PHE A 67 -8.79 -7.53 -26.01
N ASN A 68 -8.42 -8.32 -24.99
CA ASN A 68 -9.09 -8.33 -23.70
C ASN A 68 -8.56 -7.20 -22.79
N LEU A 69 -9.28 -6.07 -22.78
CA LEU A 69 -9.04 -4.88 -21.95
C LEU A 69 -8.89 -5.17 -20.46
N ARG A 70 -9.46 -6.28 -19.96
CA ARG A 70 -9.35 -6.67 -18.54
C ARG A 70 -7.91 -6.91 -18.07
N ALA A 71 -6.94 -7.02 -18.98
CA ALA A 71 -5.50 -6.99 -18.65
C ALA A 71 -5.13 -5.75 -17.81
N TYR A 72 -5.62 -4.57 -18.20
CA TYR A 72 -5.38 -3.32 -17.47
C TYR A 72 -6.02 -3.34 -16.07
N GLY A 73 -7.19 -3.96 -15.93
CA GLY A 73 -7.84 -4.19 -14.63
C GLY A 73 -7.04 -5.10 -13.71
N LEU A 74 -6.44 -6.18 -14.23
CA LEU A 74 -5.58 -7.06 -13.43
C LEU A 74 -4.28 -6.35 -12.98
N VAL A 75 -3.65 -5.57 -13.88
CA VAL A 75 -2.48 -4.73 -13.54
C VAL A 75 -2.84 -3.72 -12.44
N ASN A 76 -3.96 -3.01 -12.59
CA ASN A 76 -4.47 -2.11 -11.57
C ASN A 76 -4.76 -2.84 -10.25
N LEU A 77 -5.41 -4.01 -10.27
CA LEU A 77 -5.69 -4.81 -9.07
C LEU A 77 -4.42 -5.16 -8.30
N PHE A 78 -3.34 -5.53 -8.99
CA PHE A 78 -2.04 -5.79 -8.38
C PHE A 78 -1.50 -4.53 -7.69
N LEU A 79 -1.48 -3.39 -8.37
CA LEU A 79 -1.03 -2.11 -7.81
C LEU A 79 -1.86 -1.69 -6.58
N GLN A 80 -3.19 -1.82 -6.62
CA GLN A 80 -4.05 -1.55 -5.47
C GLN A 80 -3.72 -2.43 -4.26
N ASN A 81 -3.27 -3.67 -4.49
CA ASN A 81 -2.85 -4.63 -3.46
C ASN A 81 -1.35 -4.51 -3.06
N ASN A 82 -0.68 -3.42 -3.46
CA ASN A 82 0.75 -3.17 -3.21
C ASN A 82 1.72 -4.16 -3.90
N ILE A 83 1.28 -4.88 -4.94
CA ILE A 83 2.14 -5.74 -5.76
C ILE A 83 2.80 -4.86 -6.83
N PRO A 84 4.15 -4.73 -6.85
CA PRO A 84 4.84 -3.96 -7.89
C PRO A 84 4.71 -4.61 -9.26
N VAL A 85 4.57 -3.79 -10.29
CA VAL A 85 4.47 -4.24 -11.69
C VAL A 85 5.52 -3.55 -12.54
N LYS A 86 6.22 -4.30 -13.37
CA LYS A 86 7.21 -3.80 -14.33
C LYS A 86 6.56 -3.62 -15.70
N TRP A 87 6.52 -2.40 -16.23
CA TRP A 87 6.09 -2.16 -17.60
C TRP A 87 7.30 -2.30 -18.52
N VAL A 88 7.30 -3.32 -19.39
CA VAL A 88 8.43 -3.66 -20.27
C VAL A 88 8.17 -3.08 -21.66
N ILE A 89 9.05 -2.19 -22.13
CA ILE A 89 8.95 -1.56 -23.45
C ILE A 89 10.36 -1.46 -24.05
N LEU A 90 10.58 -2.04 -25.24
CA LEU A 90 11.88 -1.96 -25.92
C LEU A 90 12.14 -0.51 -26.41
N PRO A 91 13.22 0.15 -25.96
CA PRO A 91 13.52 1.54 -26.32
C PRO A 91 13.84 1.69 -27.81
N GLY A 92 13.33 2.75 -28.44
CA GLY A 92 13.59 3.02 -29.85
C GLY A 92 12.98 2.01 -30.84
N LYS A 93 12.16 1.05 -30.37
CA LYS A 93 11.48 0.09 -31.23
C LYS A 93 10.55 0.78 -32.24
N ALA A 94 10.39 0.16 -33.40
CA ALA A 94 9.30 0.48 -34.33
C ALA A 94 7.93 0.14 -33.71
N LYS A 95 6.86 0.75 -34.21
CA LYS A 95 5.48 0.37 -33.87
C LYS A 95 5.29 -1.14 -34.08
N ASP A 96 4.52 -1.77 -33.20
CA ASP A 96 4.18 -3.21 -33.16
C ASP A 96 5.34 -4.20 -32.96
N ALA A 97 6.59 -3.73 -32.93
CA ALA A 97 7.75 -4.57 -32.68
C ALA A 97 7.74 -5.21 -31.28
N VAL A 98 8.40 -6.38 -31.19
CA VAL A 98 8.56 -7.19 -29.97
C VAL A 98 9.32 -6.41 -28.90
N ASP A 99 8.83 -6.48 -27.67
CA ASP A 99 9.44 -5.90 -26.49
C ASP A 99 10.46 -6.85 -25.85
N PHE A 100 10.10 -8.14 -25.72
CA PHE A 100 11.02 -9.23 -25.40
C PHE A 100 10.41 -10.60 -25.80
N SER A 101 11.22 -11.65 -25.80
CA SER A 101 10.78 -13.03 -26.00
C SER A 101 11.32 -13.93 -24.88
N ALA A 102 10.48 -14.80 -24.32
CA ALA A 102 10.84 -15.64 -23.18
C ALA A 102 10.30 -17.07 -23.32
N ASN A 103 10.98 -18.05 -22.70
CA ASN A 103 10.40 -19.38 -22.52
C ASN A 103 9.39 -19.35 -21.36
N VAL A 104 8.13 -19.66 -21.64
CA VAL A 104 7.00 -19.47 -20.72
C VAL A 104 6.04 -20.65 -20.71
N THR A 105 5.30 -20.78 -19.62
CA THR A 105 4.12 -21.66 -19.48
C THR A 105 2.92 -20.81 -19.10
N ARG A 106 1.75 -21.00 -19.74
CA ARG A 106 0.52 -20.28 -19.39
C ARG A 106 -0.04 -20.83 -18.08
N ILE A 107 -0.41 -19.94 -17.17
CA ILE A 107 -0.90 -20.25 -15.81
C ILE A 107 -2.33 -19.78 -15.55
N ALA A 108 -2.86 -18.89 -16.37
CA ALA A 108 -4.24 -18.40 -16.34
C ALA A 108 -4.68 -17.99 -17.75
N GLY A 109 -5.99 -18.00 -18.00
CA GLY A 109 -6.58 -17.72 -19.30
C GLY A 109 -6.37 -18.82 -20.36
N THR A 110 -7.06 -18.65 -21.48
CA THR A 110 -7.15 -19.65 -22.56
C THR A 110 -6.42 -19.25 -23.84
N GLN A 111 -6.12 -17.96 -24.03
CA GLN A 111 -5.56 -17.39 -25.26
C GLN A 111 -4.04 -17.54 -25.35
N GLY A 112 -3.49 -17.39 -26.55
CA GLY A 112 -2.08 -17.67 -26.85
C GLY A 112 -1.69 -19.15 -26.72
N THR A 113 -0.40 -19.40 -26.49
CA THR A 113 0.20 -20.74 -26.43
C THR A 113 0.22 -21.29 -25.00
N ALA A 114 -0.14 -22.56 -24.78
CA ALA A 114 -0.14 -23.13 -23.43
C ALA A 114 1.27 -23.29 -22.83
N GLY A 115 2.27 -23.61 -23.67
CA GLY A 115 3.66 -23.84 -23.27
C GLY A 115 3.91 -25.19 -22.57
N PRO A 116 5.16 -25.49 -22.14
CA PRO A 116 6.36 -24.67 -22.25
C PRO A 116 6.73 -24.31 -23.70
N ALA A 117 6.86 -23.02 -24.01
CA ALA A 117 7.16 -22.53 -25.35
C ALA A 117 7.94 -21.22 -25.31
N SER A 118 8.70 -20.90 -26.37
CA SER A 118 9.22 -19.55 -26.56
C SER A 118 8.10 -18.66 -27.11
N VAL A 119 7.74 -17.60 -26.39
CA VAL A 119 6.71 -16.64 -26.79
C VAL A 119 7.32 -15.25 -26.86
N SER A 120 7.05 -14.53 -27.95
CA SER A 120 7.36 -13.11 -28.11
C SER A 120 6.19 -12.27 -27.60
N PHE A 121 6.49 -11.21 -26.88
CA PHE A 121 5.51 -10.26 -26.35
C PHE A 121 5.75 -8.88 -26.96
N SER A 122 4.68 -8.28 -27.48
CA SER A 122 4.68 -6.92 -28.04
C SER A 122 3.61 -6.07 -27.35
N GLY A 123 3.64 -4.76 -27.61
CA GLY A 123 2.59 -3.84 -27.17
C GLY A 123 2.72 -3.42 -25.70
N GLY A 124 3.94 -3.46 -25.15
CA GLY A 124 4.22 -3.02 -23.79
C GLY A 124 3.73 -4.01 -22.72
N PRO A 125 4.19 -5.28 -22.72
CA PRO A 125 3.82 -6.28 -21.71
C PRO A 125 4.12 -5.84 -20.27
N PHE A 126 3.30 -6.30 -19.33
CA PHE A 126 3.51 -6.09 -17.90
C PHE A 126 4.09 -7.35 -17.25
N VAL A 127 5.02 -7.19 -16.31
CA VAL A 127 5.74 -8.28 -15.65
C VAL A 127 5.67 -8.10 -14.12
N VAL A 128 5.33 -9.17 -13.41
CA VAL A 128 5.43 -9.23 -11.93
C VAL A 128 6.63 -10.11 -11.59
N SER A 129 7.56 -9.60 -10.78
CA SER A 129 8.76 -10.36 -10.39
C SER A 129 8.44 -11.63 -9.62
N ARG A 130 9.32 -12.63 -9.70
CA ARG A 130 9.12 -13.99 -9.14
C ARG A 130 8.87 -14.05 -7.63
N GLU A 131 9.36 -13.06 -6.88
CA GLU A 131 9.20 -12.94 -5.43
C GLU A 131 7.75 -12.61 -5.02
N PHE A 132 6.96 -12.01 -5.91
CA PHE A 132 5.53 -11.76 -5.68
C PHE A 132 4.62 -12.90 -6.19
N ASP A 133 5.17 -13.94 -6.85
CA ASP A 133 4.42 -15.12 -7.34
C ASP A 133 3.97 -16.05 -6.19
N THR A 134 3.10 -15.52 -5.34
CA THR A 134 2.61 -16.12 -4.10
C THR A 134 1.22 -16.74 -4.29
N PRO A 135 0.80 -17.68 -3.40
CA PRO A 135 -0.58 -18.20 -3.39
C PRO A 135 -1.64 -17.09 -3.26
N ALA A 136 -1.34 -15.99 -2.56
CA ALA A 136 -2.23 -14.83 -2.44
C ALA A 136 -2.40 -14.10 -3.78
N LEU A 137 -1.31 -13.83 -4.52
CA LEU A 137 -1.38 -13.25 -5.86
C LEU A 137 -2.13 -14.19 -6.82
N ARG A 138 -1.91 -15.51 -6.74
CA ARG A 138 -2.67 -16.48 -7.53
C ARG A 138 -4.17 -16.46 -7.21
N ALA A 139 -4.55 -16.30 -5.94
CA ALA A 139 -5.94 -16.13 -5.56
C ALA A 139 -6.56 -14.84 -6.16
N LEU A 140 -5.80 -13.74 -6.24
CA LEU A 140 -6.25 -12.52 -6.93
C LEU A 140 -6.50 -12.75 -8.42
N ILE A 141 -5.58 -13.44 -9.13
CA ILE A 141 -5.78 -13.82 -10.55
C ILE A 141 -7.04 -14.68 -10.72
N THR A 142 -7.18 -15.76 -9.93
CA THR A 142 -8.32 -16.67 -10.02
C THR A 142 -9.64 -15.98 -9.70
N SER A 143 -9.66 -15.07 -8.72
CA SER A 143 -10.83 -14.27 -8.36
C SER A 143 -11.22 -13.30 -9.48
N PHE A 144 -10.24 -12.56 -10.04
CA PHE A 144 -10.49 -11.61 -11.12
C PHE A 144 -10.97 -12.31 -12.42
N ASN A 145 -10.42 -13.49 -12.73
CA ASN A 145 -10.87 -14.34 -13.84
C ASN A 145 -12.14 -15.14 -13.52
N GLY A 146 -12.78 -14.99 -12.36
CA GLY A 146 -13.98 -15.72 -11.95
C GLY A 146 -15.29 -15.32 -12.68
N GLY A 147 -15.20 -14.79 -13.90
CA GLY A 147 -16.32 -14.28 -14.69
C GLY A 147 -16.08 -14.48 -16.19
N THR A 148 -16.54 -13.55 -17.03
CA THR A 148 -16.29 -13.60 -18.49
C THR A 148 -15.05 -12.80 -18.88
N GLY A 149 -14.23 -13.34 -19.78
CA GLY A 149 -13.05 -12.67 -20.32
C GLY A 149 -11.80 -12.81 -19.44
N ASP A 150 -11.38 -14.05 -19.18
CA ASP A 150 -10.13 -14.38 -18.49
C ASP A 150 -8.93 -13.60 -19.07
N VAL A 151 -8.14 -12.99 -18.18
CA VAL A 151 -6.83 -12.47 -18.54
C VAL A 151 -5.84 -13.61 -18.67
N THR A 152 -5.12 -13.66 -19.79
CA THR A 152 -3.99 -14.58 -19.97
C THR A 152 -2.86 -14.15 -19.05
N VAL A 153 -2.29 -15.09 -18.30
CA VAL A 153 -1.05 -14.86 -17.56
C VAL A 153 -0.09 -16.00 -17.82
N TYR A 154 1.16 -15.66 -18.08
CA TYR A 154 2.28 -16.57 -18.27
C TYR A 154 3.20 -16.58 -17.06
N LYS A 155 3.96 -17.65 -16.86
CA LYS A 155 5.11 -17.73 -15.95
C LYS A 155 6.37 -18.02 -16.76
N THR A 156 7.47 -17.33 -16.49
CA THR A 156 8.77 -17.60 -17.12
C THR A 156 9.36 -18.90 -16.59
N ASN A 157 9.90 -19.72 -17.49
CA ASN A 157 10.57 -20.99 -17.16
C ASN A 157 12.09 -20.82 -17.07
N ALA A 158 12.64 -19.75 -17.64
CA ALA A 158 14.05 -19.40 -17.65
C ALA A 158 14.23 -17.89 -17.40
N ASP A 159 15.44 -17.49 -16.99
CA ASP A 159 15.86 -16.09 -16.92
C ASP A 159 15.86 -15.45 -18.32
N VAL A 160 15.46 -14.18 -18.40
CA VAL A 160 15.37 -13.44 -19.67
C VAL A 160 15.69 -11.95 -19.46
N SER A 161 16.46 -11.36 -20.36
CA SER A 161 16.75 -9.93 -20.30
C SER A 161 15.67 -9.10 -21.01
N ALA A 162 15.20 -8.02 -20.39
CA ALA A 162 14.16 -7.14 -20.92
C ALA A 162 14.29 -5.69 -20.44
N ASN A 163 13.92 -4.71 -21.26
CA ASN A 163 13.96 -3.29 -20.89
C ASN A 163 12.69 -2.88 -20.12
N VAL A 164 12.83 -2.72 -18.81
CA VAL A 164 11.75 -2.30 -17.89
C VAL A 164 11.63 -0.77 -17.92
N ARG A 165 10.71 -0.23 -18.73
CA ARG A 165 10.50 1.22 -18.85
C ARG A 165 10.06 1.86 -17.53
N TYR A 166 9.21 1.17 -16.77
CA TYR A 166 8.76 1.63 -15.45
C TYR A 166 8.72 0.47 -14.44
N ASN A 167 9.30 0.69 -13.27
CA ASN A 167 9.02 -0.09 -12.07
C ASN A 167 7.85 0.59 -11.34
N MET A 168 6.62 0.09 -11.52
CA MET A 168 5.38 0.73 -11.05
C MET A 168 5.01 0.24 -9.64
N THR A 169 4.92 1.19 -8.71
CA THR A 169 4.42 1.01 -7.35
C THR A 169 3.29 1.97 -6.98
N HIS A 170 2.96 2.92 -7.87
CA HIS A 170 1.85 3.85 -7.68
C HIS A 170 0.51 3.13 -7.78
N LYS A 171 -0.50 3.62 -7.06
CA LYS A 171 -1.88 3.14 -7.16
C LYS A 171 -2.66 4.08 -8.07
N PRO A 172 -3.13 3.62 -9.25
CA PRO A 172 -3.98 4.45 -10.10
C PRO A 172 -5.21 4.93 -9.31
N LYS A 173 -5.54 6.21 -9.40
CA LYS A 173 -6.81 6.74 -8.92
C LYS A 173 -7.24 7.87 -9.85
N ILE A 174 -8.41 7.71 -10.46
CA ILE A 174 -8.73 8.42 -11.71
C ILE A 174 -9.86 9.42 -11.48
N ALA A 175 -9.62 10.69 -11.79
CA ALA A 175 -10.67 11.67 -11.98
C ALA A 175 -11.21 11.56 -13.41
N ILE A 176 -12.51 11.36 -13.55
CA ILE A 176 -13.23 11.61 -14.80
C ILE A 176 -14.01 12.89 -14.54
N GLY A 177 -13.67 13.96 -15.25
CA GLY A 177 -14.35 15.24 -15.08
C GLY A 177 -15.82 15.21 -15.56
N PRO A 178 -16.55 16.32 -15.45
CA PRO A 178 -17.93 16.42 -15.88
C PRO A 178 -18.03 16.41 -17.39
N ASP A 179 -19.24 16.13 -17.86
CA ASP A 179 -19.54 16.05 -19.28
C ASP A 179 -20.07 17.36 -19.87
N GLY A 180 -19.91 17.53 -21.18
CA GLY A 180 -20.25 18.77 -21.90
C GLY A 180 -21.17 18.54 -23.09
N GLY A 181 -22.41 19.04 -22.99
CA GLY A 181 -23.40 18.93 -24.07
C GLY A 181 -24.15 17.58 -24.08
N ASN A 182 -24.59 17.14 -25.25
CA ASN A 182 -25.32 15.86 -25.45
C ASN A 182 -24.37 14.64 -25.54
N PHE A 183 -23.18 14.74 -24.97
CA PHE A 183 -22.21 13.66 -24.92
C PHE A 183 -22.76 12.53 -24.02
N GLY A 184 -22.54 11.27 -24.40
CA GLY A 184 -23.09 10.11 -23.67
C GLY A 184 -22.42 9.97 -22.30
N SER A 185 -23.22 9.85 -21.24
CA SER A 185 -22.87 10.12 -19.84
C SER A 185 -21.82 9.18 -19.18
N GLY A 186 -20.65 9.03 -19.79
CA GLY A 186 -19.57 8.17 -19.30
C GLY A 186 -18.68 7.53 -20.37
N VAL A 187 -18.27 8.21 -21.45
CA VAL A 187 -17.37 7.63 -22.48
C VAL A 187 -16.07 7.06 -21.88
N HIS A 188 -15.34 7.82 -21.06
CA HIS A 188 -14.15 7.28 -20.38
C HIS A 188 -14.52 6.23 -19.33
N GLN A 189 -15.69 6.37 -18.68
CA GLN A 189 -16.16 5.45 -17.65
C GLN A 189 -16.42 4.05 -18.23
N SER A 190 -17.09 3.93 -19.39
CA SER A 190 -17.35 2.63 -20.01
C SER A 190 -16.07 1.88 -20.37
N ILE A 191 -15.00 2.60 -20.73
CA ILE A 191 -13.67 2.02 -20.99
C ILE A 191 -13.03 1.50 -19.69
N PHE A 192 -13.12 2.23 -18.58
CA PHE A 192 -12.64 1.74 -17.27
C PHE A 192 -13.48 0.58 -16.72
N ASP A 193 -14.81 0.61 -16.92
CA ASP A 193 -15.72 -0.48 -16.55
C ASP A 193 -15.42 -1.75 -17.39
N ALA A 194 -15.24 -1.62 -18.71
CA ALA A 194 -14.84 -2.72 -19.59
C ALA A 194 -13.43 -3.27 -19.28
N ALA A 195 -12.51 -2.42 -18.82
CA ALA A 195 -11.21 -2.84 -18.31
C ALA A 195 -11.27 -3.45 -16.90
N GLY A 196 -12.38 -3.32 -16.16
CA GLY A 196 -12.51 -3.80 -14.78
C GLY A 196 -11.72 -2.96 -13.77
N ILE A 197 -11.69 -1.64 -13.93
CA ILE A 197 -11.00 -0.67 -13.08
C ILE A 197 -12.04 0.15 -12.28
N PRO A 198 -12.36 -0.21 -11.01
CA PRO A 198 -13.42 0.44 -10.24
C PRO A 198 -13.00 1.73 -9.50
N ASN A 199 -11.72 2.08 -9.55
CA ASN A 199 -11.07 3.13 -8.74
C ASN A 199 -11.01 4.49 -9.45
N TYR A 200 -12.10 4.86 -10.13
CA TYR A 200 -12.34 6.20 -10.67
C TYR A 200 -13.33 7.01 -9.83
N THR A 201 -13.51 8.27 -10.17
CA THR A 201 -14.55 9.16 -9.63
C THR A 201 -15.04 10.04 -10.77
N SER A 202 -16.34 9.95 -11.09
CA SER A 202 -16.96 10.68 -12.21
C SER A 202 -17.44 12.07 -11.80
N ASN A 203 -17.62 12.97 -12.77
CA ASN A 203 -18.07 14.36 -12.61
C ASN A 203 -17.15 15.27 -11.76
N VAL A 204 -15.84 15.03 -11.77
CA VAL A 204 -14.83 15.84 -11.06
C VAL A 204 -14.58 17.18 -11.78
N GLY A 205 -15.46 18.15 -11.53
CA GLY A 205 -15.41 19.50 -12.12
C GLY A 205 -14.17 20.27 -11.71
N ASP A 206 -14.05 20.56 -10.42
CA ASP A 206 -12.81 21.09 -9.85
C ASP A 206 -11.95 19.96 -9.28
N ILE A 207 -10.78 19.75 -9.88
CA ILE A 207 -9.78 18.81 -9.38
C ILE A 207 -8.92 19.39 -8.24
N GLY A 208 -8.95 20.70 -8.00
CA GLY A 208 -8.20 21.38 -6.95
C GLY A 208 -8.77 21.22 -5.53
N ASN A 209 -9.93 20.59 -5.36
CA ASN A 209 -10.63 20.49 -4.08
C ASN A 209 -9.85 19.61 -3.07
N GLN A 210 -9.60 20.16 -1.88
CA GLN A 210 -8.47 19.82 -0.98
C GLN A 210 -8.54 18.48 -0.22
N GLY A 211 -9.19 17.46 -0.78
CA GLY A 211 -9.20 16.09 -0.24
C GLY A 211 -9.11 14.98 -1.29
N ALA A 212 -9.13 15.32 -2.59
CA ALA A 212 -9.29 14.33 -3.66
C ALA A 212 -7.95 14.00 -4.35
N CYS A 213 -7.18 13.06 -3.77
CA CYS A 213 -5.94 12.57 -4.41
C CYS A 213 -6.27 11.81 -5.71
N PHE A 214 -5.63 12.19 -6.83
CA PHE A 214 -5.71 11.48 -8.11
C PHE A 214 -4.33 11.34 -8.77
N THR A 215 -4.11 10.27 -9.52
CA THR A 215 -2.91 10.06 -10.36
C THR A 215 -3.16 10.47 -11.81
N LEU A 216 -4.37 10.20 -12.31
CA LEU A 216 -4.83 10.57 -13.65
C LEU A 216 -6.09 11.45 -13.51
N ALA A 217 -6.17 12.49 -14.33
CA ALA A 217 -7.39 13.21 -14.64
C ALA A 217 -7.74 13.03 -16.11
N THR A 218 -9.03 12.97 -16.43
CA THR A 218 -9.48 12.74 -17.81
C THR A 218 -10.68 13.62 -18.16
N GLN A 219 -10.64 14.27 -19.32
CA GLN A 219 -11.75 15.10 -19.82
C GLN A 219 -12.03 14.79 -21.29
N ALA A 220 -13.26 14.36 -21.56
CA ALA A 220 -13.69 13.86 -22.86
C ALA A 220 -14.37 14.93 -23.73
N HIS A 221 -15.20 15.81 -23.15
CA HIS A 221 -15.90 16.85 -23.93
C HIS A 221 -16.12 18.16 -23.16
N SER A 222 -15.17 18.58 -22.32
CA SER A 222 -15.34 19.86 -21.63
C SER A 222 -15.23 21.02 -22.61
N THR A 223 -16.33 21.75 -22.78
CA THR A 223 -16.41 23.04 -23.47
C THR A 223 -16.31 24.22 -22.50
N ASN A 224 -16.03 23.96 -21.21
CA ASN A 224 -16.01 24.95 -20.15
C ASN A 224 -14.59 25.19 -19.61
N ALA A 225 -14.03 26.36 -19.93
CA ALA A 225 -12.68 26.75 -19.52
C ALA A 225 -12.50 27.02 -18.00
N THR A 226 -13.58 27.04 -17.20
CA THR A 226 -13.56 27.51 -15.79
C THR A 226 -12.51 26.81 -14.92
N PHE A 227 -12.28 25.51 -15.11
CA PHE A 227 -11.38 24.69 -14.28
C PHE A 227 -10.00 24.45 -14.92
N VAL A 228 -9.72 25.01 -16.11
CA VAL A 228 -8.46 24.78 -16.83
C VAL A 228 -7.23 25.11 -15.98
N ASN A 229 -7.30 26.17 -15.16
CA ASN A 229 -6.22 26.52 -14.24
C ASN A 229 -6.03 25.52 -13.08
N THR A 230 -7.09 24.92 -12.52
CA THR A 230 -6.92 23.92 -11.44
C THR A 230 -6.42 22.59 -11.98
N TYR A 231 -6.81 22.23 -13.21
CA TYR A 231 -6.17 21.16 -13.98
C TYR A 231 -4.69 21.46 -14.28
N ARG A 232 -4.30 22.70 -14.61
CA ARG A 232 -2.87 23.08 -14.75
C ARG A 232 -2.10 22.88 -13.45
N GLN A 233 -2.66 23.30 -12.32
CA GLN A 233 -2.06 23.11 -10.99
C GLN A 233 -1.93 21.62 -10.61
N PHE A 234 -2.91 20.80 -10.99
CA PHE A 234 -2.86 19.35 -10.82
C PHE A 234 -1.74 18.70 -11.67
N VAL A 235 -1.60 19.07 -12.95
CA VAL A 235 -0.48 18.58 -13.77
C VAL A 235 0.87 19.05 -13.21
N GLN A 236 0.99 20.32 -12.84
CA GLN A 236 2.21 20.89 -12.27
C GLN A 236 2.62 20.29 -10.91
N SER A 237 1.68 19.71 -10.14
CA SER A 237 1.99 18.95 -8.93
C SER A 237 2.36 17.47 -9.20
N GLY A 238 2.44 17.07 -10.48
CA GLY A 238 2.84 15.74 -10.93
C GLY A 238 1.69 14.85 -11.40
N GLY A 239 0.46 15.36 -11.46
CA GLY A 239 -0.68 14.61 -11.98
C GLY A 239 -0.58 14.38 -13.48
N ASN A 240 -1.11 13.26 -13.96
CA ASN A 240 -1.21 12.99 -15.40
C ASN A 240 -2.60 13.40 -15.90
N LEU A 241 -2.70 13.99 -17.08
CA LEU A 241 -3.94 14.47 -17.67
C LEU A 241 -4.14 13.88 -19.06
N LEU A 242 -5.33 13.38 -19.35
CA LEU A 242 -5.77 13.09 -20.71
C LEU A 242 -6.92 14.01 -21.12
N LEU A 243 -6.72 14.72 -22.23
CA LEU A 243 -7.72 15.51 -22.93
C LEU A 243 -8.14 14.74 -24.19
N GLN A 244 -9.44 14.62 -24.39
CA GLN A 244 -10.01 14.07 -25.63
C GLN A 244 -11.04 15.05 -26.23
N CYS A 245 -11.29 14.91 -27.53
CA CYS A 245 -12.31 15.64 -28.31
C CYS A 245 -12.33 17.15 -27.97
N ALA A 246 -13.50 17.74 -27.68
CA ALA A 246 -13.65 19.18 -27.40
C ALA A 246 -12.72 19.72 -26.29
N SER A 247 -12.27 18.86 -25.36
CA SER A 247 -11.36 19.26 -24.28
C SER A 247 -9.98 19.66 -24.80
N VAL A 248 -9.52 19.08 -25.91
CA VAL A 248 -8.26 19.47 -26.58
C VAL A 248 -8.32 20.95 -26.99
N ASN A 249 -9.42 21.36 -27.63
CA ASN A 249 -9.66 22.75 -28.00
C ASN A 249 -9.78 23.68 -26.78
N THR A 250 -10.62 23.32 -25.81
CA THR A 250 -10.94 24.17 -24.65
C THR A 250 -9.72 24.48 -23.79
N PHE A 251 -8.77 23.56 -23.66
CA PHE A 251 -7.58 23.75 -22.85
C PHE A 251 -6.45 24.41 -23.67
N GLU A 252 -6.07 23.88 -24.84
CA GLU A 252 -4.90 24.43 -25.57
C GLU A 252 -5.12 25.83 -26.16
N ASN A 253 -6.38 26.23 -26.38
CA ASN A 253 -6.71 27.60 -26.78
C ASN A 253 -7.03 28.54 -25.59
N ASP A 254 -7.12 28.05 -24.35
CA ASP A 254 -7.17 28.90 -23.16
C ASP A 254 -5.77 29.38 -22.76
N ALA A 255 -5.67 30.60 -22.21
CA ALA A 255 -4.37 31.18 -21.84
C ALA A 255 -3.65 30.41 -20.72
N ASN A 256 -4.39 29.67 -19.89
CA ASN A 256 -3.89 28.89 -18.76
C ASN A 256 -3.78 27.39 -19.09
N GLY A 257 -4.42 26.90 -20.16
CA GLY A 257 -4.41 25.47 -20.50
C GLY A 257 -3.09 25.07 -21.13
N ARG A 258 -2.79 25.56 -22.34
CA ARG A 258 -1.46 25.52 -23.01
C ARG A 258 -0.42 24.62 -22.34
N PHE A 259 -0.57 23.34 -22.59
CA PHE A 259 0.24 22.23 -22.15
C PHE A 259 1.19 21.76 -23.26
N GLN A 260 0.79 21.94 -24.51
CA GLN A 260 1.40 21.31 -25.69
C GLN A 260 1.65 22.32 -26.83
N ALA A 261 0.86 23.38 -26.92
CA ALA A 261 1.02 24.51 -27.85
C ALA A 261 1.41 25.83 -27.17
N SER A 262 2.17 26.67 -27.88
CA SER A 262 2.37 28.08 -27.54
C SER A 262 1.17 28.95 -27.95
N ALA A 263 1.20 30.25 -27.66
CA ALA A 263 0.14 31.15 -28.11
C ALA A 263 0.15 31.30 -29.65
N PRO A 264 -1.03 31.36 -30.33
CA PRO A 264 -2.37 31.39 -29.74
C PRO A 264 -2.88 30.04 -29.20
N GLY A 265 -2.46 28.91 -29.77
CA GLY A 265 -2.87 27.55 -29.39
C GLY A 265 -2.91 26.61 -30.60
N TYR A 266 -3.93 25.76 -30.70
CA TYR A 266 -4.18 24.90 -31.86
C TYR A 266 -5.20 25.49 -32.85
N PHE A 267 -5.11 25.06 -34.10
CA PHE A 267 -6.21 25.03 -35.05
C PHE A 267 -6.87 23.65 -34.99
N ILE A 268 -8.19 23.60 -35.13
CA ILE A 268 -9.01 22.43 -34.83
C ILE A 268 -9.75 21.96 -36.09
N TYR A 269 -9.81 20.65 -36.29
CA TYR A 269 -10.62 20.00 -37.32
C TYR A 269 -11.67 19.10 -36.66
N SER A 270 -12.87 19.09 -37.22
CA SER A 270 -14.00 18.30 -36.75
C SER A 270 -14.72 17.62 -37.92
N SER A 271 -15.34 16.48 -37.64
CA SER A 271 -16.31 15.86 -38.53
C SER A 271 -17.64 15.72 -37.78
N ASN A 272 -18.66 16.46 -38.24
CA ASN A 272 -20.04 16.34 -37.74
C ASN A 272 -20.74 15.05 -38.24
N ASN A 273 -20.08 14.36 -39.17
CA ASN A 273 -20.32 13.02 -39.68
C ASN A 273 -19.03 12.69 -40.48
N PRO A 274 -18.43 11.50 -40.39
CA PRO A 274 -17.39 11.13 -41.36
C PRO A 274 -17.99 11.24 -42.78
N PRO A 275 -17.33 11.90 -43.75
CA PRO A 275 -17.79 11.87 -45.13
C PRO A 275 -17.89 10.42 -45.59
N ASN A 276 -18.88 10.14 -46.45
CA ASN A 276 -19.40 8.79 -46.78
C ASN A 276 -18.39 7.84 -47.48
N ASN A 277 -17.11 8.22 -47.49
CA ASN A 277 -15.98 7.65 -48.21
C ASN A 277 -14.65 7.92 -47.49
N GLU A 278 -14.64 8.21 -46.18
CA GLU A 278 -13.43 8.21 -45.35
C GLU A 278 -13.01 6.75 -45.09
N ILE A 279 -12.37 6.16 -46.10
CA ILE A 279 -11.99 4.75 -46.14
C ILE A 279 -10.83 4.51 -45.16
N ASN A 280 -11.10 3.84 -44.04
CA ASN A 280 -10.15 3.12 -43.17
C ASN A 280 -8.72 3.71 -43.13
N SER A 281 -8.41 4.48 -42.09
CA SER A 281 -7.13 5.19 -41.95
C SER A 281 -5.91 4.27 -41.71
N ASN A 282 -5.48 3.61 -42.78
CA ASN A 282 -4.07 3.27 -43.02
C ASN A 282 -3.18 4.53 -43.15
N ALA A 283 -3.78 5.72 -43.06
CA ALA A 283 -3.16 7.03 -43.16
C ALA A 283 -2.76 7.61 -41.78
N PHE A 284 -2.59 6.78 -40.75
CA PHE A 284 -1.99 7.17 -39.49
C PHE A 284 -0.60 6.55 -39.30
N ALA A 285 0.37 7.39 -38.93
CA ALA A 285 1.70 6.95 -38.49
C ALA A 285 1.90 7.18 -37.00
N PHE A 286 2.82 6.40 -36.43
CA PHE A 286 3.13 6.36 -35.01
C PHE A 286 4.63 6.68 -34.80
N PRO A 287 5.05 7.97 -34.82
CA PRO A 287 6.47 8.35 -34.85
C PRO A 287 7.27 7.83 -33.65
N ALA A 288 6.61 7.66 -32.49
CA ALA A 288 7.20 7.16 -31.26
C ALA A 288 6.63 5.78 -30.89
N GLY A 289 7.07 4.71 -31.57
CA GLY A 289 6.64 3.32 -31.31
C GLY A 289 6.99 2.77 -29.92
N SER A 290 7.89 3.44 -29.19
CA SER A 290 8.27 3.15 -27.80
C SER A 290 7.67 4.14 -26.78
N MET A 291 6.77 5.04 -27.18
CA MET A 291 6.02 5.89 -26.24
C MET A 291 4.97 5.06 -25.49
N PRO A 292 4.79 5.24 -24.17
CA PRO A 292 3.79 4.50 -23.39
C PRO A 292 2.36 4.59 -23.96
N PHE A 293 1.96 5.76 -24.46
CA PHE A 293 0.64 6.01 -25.05
C PHE A 293 0.36 5.08 -26.26
N ASN A 294 1.38 4.89 -27.11
CA ASN A 294 1.36 4.04 -28.31
C ASN A 294 1.54 2.52 -28.03
N GLN A 295 1.46 2.05 -26.78
CA GLN A 295 1.62 0.61 -26.48
C GLN A 295 0.33 -0.18 -26.77
N PHE A 296 0.15 -0.47 -28.06
CA PHE A 296 -0.89 -1.32 -28.61
C PHE A 296 -0.45 -1.85 -29.99
N ILE A 297 -1.16 -2.88 -30.51
CA ILE A 297 -0.81 -3.56 -31.76
C ILE A 297 -1.87 -3.31 -32.84
N GLY A 298 -1.42 -2.87 -34.02
CA GLY A 298 -2.28 -2.46 -35.13
C GLY A 298 -2.55 -0.95 -35.15
N LEU A 299 -3.55 -0.55 -35.94
CA LEU A 299 -3.93 0.84 -36.23
C LEU A 299 -4.75 1.46 -35.09
N LEU A 300 -5.06 2.76 -35.23
CA LEU A 300 -6.00 3.52 -34.40
C LEU A 300 -7.20 3.89 -35.27
N ALA A 301 -8.42 3.88 -34.72
CA ALA A 301 -9.62 4.27 -35.46
C ALA A 301 -9.72 5.79 -35.70
N ASP A 302 -10.36 6.17 -36.81
CA ASP A 302 -10.61 7.55 -37.23
C ASP A 302 -12.05 7.96 -36.86
N GLN A 303 -12.24 8.30 -35.58
CA GLN A 303 -13.56 8.49 -34.96
C GLN A 303 -14.08 9.92 -35.12
N ASP A 304 -15.41 10.10 -35.13
CA ASP A 304 -16.04 11.40 -35.36
C ASP A 304 -15.78 12.46 -34.25
N GLY A 305 -16.36 13.66 -34.42
CA GLY A 305 -16.63 14.55 -33.30
C GLY A 305 -16.11 15.97 -33.43
N ALA A 306 -16.21 16.71 -32.31
CA ALA A 306 -15.90 18.14 -32.24
C ALA A 306 -14.39 18.47 -32.35
N VAL A 307 -13.52 17.50 -32.08
CA VAL A 307 -12.10 17.51 -32.45
C VAL A 307 -11.73 16.09 -32.88
N THR A 308 -11.45 15.89 -34.17
CA THR A 308 -10.92 14.63 -34.71
C THR A 308 -9.41 14.75 -34.95
N GLU A 309 -8.99 15.91 -35.44
CA GLU A 309 -7.59 16.25 -35.67
C GLU A 309 -7.30 17.70 -35.22
N TYR A 310 -6.04 18.03 -34.99
CA TYR A 310 -5.59 19.37 -34.63
C TYR A 310 -4.17 19.64 -35.15
N ALA A 311 -3.82 20.91 -35.29
CA ALA A 311 -2.49 21.37 -35.71
C ALA A 311 -2.14 22.66 -34.96
N TYR A 312 -0.89 23.13 -35.00
CA TYR A 312 -0.58 24.45 -34.44
C TYR A 312 -1.30 25.56 -35.21
N SER A 313 -1.98 26.47 -34.50
CA SER A 313 -2.52 27.69 -35.13
C SER A 313 -1.39 28.56 -35.67
N ALA A 314 -1.66 29.42 -36.65
CA ALA A 314 -0.64 30.29 -37.25
C ALA A 314 0.08 31.15 -36.18
N GLY A 315 1.41 30.98 -36.09
CA GLY A 315 2.26 31.62 -35.07
C GLY A 315 2.50 30.81 -33.79
N SER A 316 1.79 29.69 -33.61
CA SER A 316 2.00 28.71 -32.53
C SER A 316 3.09 27.68 -32.88
N GLY A 317 3.53 26.92 -31.89
CA GLY A 317 4.47 25.81 -32.00
C GLY A 317 4.58 24.98 -30.71
N PRO A 318 5.39 23.90 -30.69
CA PRO A 318 5.52 23.00 -29.56
C PRO A 318 6.08 23.69 -28.30
N VAL A 319 5.52 23.33 -27.15
CA VAL A 319 6.07 23.65 -25.81
C VAL A 319 6.19 22.38 -24.95
N ASN A 320 6.87 22.46 -23.81
CA ASN A 320 6.92 21.40 -22.79
C ASN A 320 7.36 20.01 -23.31
N ASN A 321 8.23 20.00 -24.33
CA ASN A 321 8.67 18.79 -25.05
C ASN A 321 7.53 17.98 -25.70
N ASN A 322 6.44 18.64 -26.15
CA ASN A 322 5.39 18.02 -26.96
C ASN A 322 6.00 17.14 -28.07
N THR A 323 5.56 15.88 -28.12
CA THR A 323 5.90 14.92 -29.16
C THR A 323 4.63 14.29 -29.71
N VAL A 324 4.58 14.19 -31.04
CA VAL A 324 3.46 13.59 -31.77
C VAL A 324 3.45 12.08 -31.56
N SER A 325 2.37 11.57 -30.95
CA SER A 325 2.13 10.14 -30.74
C SER A 325 1.53 9.51 -31.99
N VAL A 326 0.55 10.19 -32.61
CA VAL A 326 -0.15 9.78 -33.84
C VAL A 326 -0.34 10.98 -34.77
N VAL A 327 0.06 10.82 -36.04
CA VAL A 327 0.02 11.85 -37.09
C VAL A 327 -0.69 11.31 -38.32
N ASN A 328 -1.40 12.18 -39.05
CA ASN A 328 -1.95 11.85 -40.36
C ASN A 328 -0.80 11.71 -41.40
N THR A 329 -0.97 10.87 -42.42
CA THR A 329 -0.01 10.64 -43.52
C THR A 329 -0.65 10.65 -44.91
N GLY A 330 -1.96 10.93 -44.98
CA GLY A 330 -2.67 11.21 -46.21
C GLY A 330 -2.44 12.65 -46.68
N ALA A 331 -3.45 13.27 -47.30
CA ALA A 331 -3.38 14.64 -47.81
C ALA A 331 -3.20 15.74 -46.73
N ASN A 332 -3.25 15.36 -45.44
CA ASN A 332 -3.25 16.25 -44.28
C ASN A 332 -2.04 15.97 -43.34
N SER A 333 -0.86 15.65 -43.87
CA SER A 333 0.31 15.14 -43.12
C SER A 333 0.77 15.96 -41.90
N ASP A 334 0.34 17.21 -41.81
CA ASP A 334 0.77 18.16 -40.79
C ASP A 334 -0.18 18.19 -39.57
N LYS A 335 -1.23 17.36 -39.59
CA LYS A 335 -2.23 17.22 -38.52
C LYS A 335 -1.90 16.10 -37.54
N PHE A 336 -2.17 16.36 -36.27
CA PHE A 336 -2.05 15.42 -35.16
C PHE A 336 -3.43 14.81 -34.83
N VAL A 337 -3.42 13.52 -34.53
CA VAL A 337 -4.54 12.82 -33.87
C VAL A 337 -4.25 12.67 -32.39
N ALA A 338 -2.99 12.43 -32.02
CA ALA A 338 -2.56 12.29 -30.63
C ALA A 338 -1.17 12.87 -30.37
N THR A 339 -1.01 13.61 -29.28
CA THR A 339 0.24 14.25 -28.81
C THR A 339 0.44 14.01 -27.31
N ALA A 340 1.69 14.09 -26.85
CA ALA A 340 1.99 14.07 -25.42
C ALA A 340 3.15 15.02 -25.04
N SER A 341 3.02 15.69 -23.89
CA SER A 341 4.07 16.55 -23.31
C SER A 341 4.31 16.22 -21.83
N GLN A 342 5.35 16.82 -21.22
CA GLN A 342 5.60 16.71 -19.79
C GLN A 342 5.88 18.08 -19.15
N ILE A 343 5.22 18.34 -18.02
CA ILE A 343 5.21 19.63 -17.33
C ILE A 343 5.53 19.39 -15.86
N GLY A 344 6.69 19.85 -15.40
CA GLY A 344 7.11 19.75 -14.01
C GLY A 344 8.29 18.80 -13.81
N GLY A 345 8.17 17.90 -12.82
CA GLY A 345 9.25 17.02 -12.36
C GLY A 345 9.53 15.81 -13.27
N PRO A 346 10.49 14.94 -12.89
CA PRO A 346 10.90 13.79 -13.71
C PRO A 346 9.85 12.67 -13.80
N VAL A 347 8.91 12.60 -12.85
CA VAL A 347 7.84 11.60 -12.79
C VAL A 347 6.48 12.31 -12.80
N GLY A 348 5.56 11.80 -13.61
CA GLY A 348 4.25 12.41 -13.84
C GLY A 348 4.32 13.78 -14.51
N GLY A 349 3.26 14.57 -14.32
CA GLY A 349 3.08 15.85 -15.02
C GLY A 349 2.84 15.66 -16.52
N VAL A 350 2.39 14.48 -16.94
CA VAL A 350 2.27 14.11 -18.35
C VAL A 350 0.90 14.51 -18.86
N VAL A 351 0.86 15.27 -19.95
CA VAL A 351 -0.39 15.59 -20.65
C VAL A 351 -0.46 14.77 -21.93
N PHE A 352 -1.62 14.18 -22.17
CA PHE A 352 -1.98 13.41 -23.35
C PHE A 352 -3.17 14.09 -24.03
N GLU A 353 -3.12 14.23 -25.36
CA GLU A 353 -4.24 14.71 -26.17
C GLU A 353 -4.63 13.64 -27.21
N LEU A 354 -5.92 13.50 -27.47
CA LEU A 354 -6.50 12.50 -28.37
C LEU A 354 -7.71 13.08 -29.11
N GLY A 355 -7.72 12.98 -30.44
CA GLY A 355 -8.92 13.25 -31.25
C GLY A 355 -9.98 12.15 -31.10
N GLY A 356 -11.17 12.39 -31.66
CA GLY A 356 -12.25 11.41 -31.73
C GLY A 356 -13.20 11.44 -30.52
N HIS A 357 -14.48 11.15 -30.77
CA HIS A 357 -15.56 11.27 -29.79
C HIS A 357 -15.63 10.10 -28.81
N ASN A 358 -15.79 8.86 -29.30
CA ASN A 358 -16.06 7.71 -28.46
C ASN A 358 -15.61 6.37 -29.09
N TYR A 359 -14.34 6.02 -28.88
CA TYR A 359 -13.71 4.74 -29.24
C TYR A 359 -14.41 3.46 -28.70
N ALA A 360 -15.51 3.56 -27.95
CA ALA A 360 -16.37 2.45 -27.51
C ALA A 360 -17.77 2.44 -28.17
N ARG A 361 -18.03 3.28 -29.19
CA ARG A 361 -19.22 3.26 -30.05
C ARG A 361 -18.91 2.55 -31.38
N ASP A 362 -19.97 2.11 -32.07
CA ASP A 362 -19.95 1.91 -33.52
C ASP A 362 -20.65 3.13 -34.15
N ASP A 363 -19.89 4.04 -34.77
CA ASP A 363 -20.40 5.36 -35.22
C ASP A 363 -21.58 5.24 -36.19
N ASP A 364 -22.78 5.53 -35.66
CA ASP A 364 -24.11 5.78 -36.24
C ASP A 364 -24.50 5.00 -37.53
N GLY A 365 -23.96 3.79 -37.69
CA GLY A 365 -24.24 2.88 -38.81
C GLY A 365 -23.42 3.12 -40.08
N VAL A 366 -22.35 3.94 -40.03
CA VAL A 366 -21.47 4.26 -41.17
C VAL A 366 -20.00 3.90 -40.89
N GLU A 367 -19.63 3.71 -39.63
CA GLU A 367 -18.35 3.15 -39.17
C GLU A 367 -17.79 2.03 -40.08
N THR A 368 -16.59 2.23 -40.63
CA THR A 368 -15.87 1.17 -41.37
C THR A 368 -14.66 0.62 -40.62
N ASP A 369 -14.35 1.17 -39.45
CA ASP A 369 -13.17 0.85 -38.66
C ASP A 369 -13.27 -0.49 -37.93
N SER A 370 -12.14 -1.20 -37.87
CA SER A 370 -12.08 -2.51 -37.22
C SER A 370 -12.23 -2.44 -35.70
N GLU A 371 -12.82 -3.49 -35.10
CA GLU A 371 -12.94 -3.64 -33.64
C GLU A 371 -11.61 -3.36 -32.92
N ILE A 372 -10.50 -3.88 -33.44
CA ILE A 372 -9.17 -3.69 -32.86
C ILE A 372 -8.65 -2.24 -32.97
N ALA A 373 -8.97 -1.51 -34.04
CA ALA A 373 -8.58 -0.11 -34.19
C ALA A 373 -9.29 0.78 -33.15
N LYS A 374 -10.56 0.48 -32.85
CA LYS A 374 -11.32 1.13 -31.78
C LYS A 374 -10.84 0.75 -30.38
N LEU A 375 -10.64 -0.56 -30.13
CA LEU A 375 -10.01 -1.04 -28.90
C LEU A 375 -8.65 -0.37 -28.67
N ASN A 376 -7.86 -0.11 -29.71
CA ASN A 376 -6.58 0.57 -29.58
C ASN A 376 -6.70 2.03 -29.11
N GLY A 377 -7.74 2.77 -29.49
CA GLY A 377 -8.04 4.09 -28.92
C GLY A 377 -8.43 4.01 -27.43
N GLN A 378 -9.26 3.02 -27.06
CA GLN A 378 -9.55 2.74 -25.64
C GLN A 378 -8.27 2.39 -24.86
N ARG A 379 -7.34 1.67 -25.48
CA ARG A 379 -6.03 1.33 -24.91
C ARG A 379 -5.12 2.55 -24.74
N MET A 380 -5.25 3.60 -25.54
CA MET A 380 -4.50 4.85 -25.32
C MET A 380 -4.91 5.51 -24.00
N LEU A 381 -6.21 5.57 -23.69
CA LEU A 381 -6.72 6.02 -22.38
C LEU A 381 -6.22 5.14 -21.22
N LEU A 382 -6.27 3.82 -21.38
CA LEU A 382 -5.79 2.89 -20.35
C LEU A 382 -4.26 2.91 -20.19
N ASN A 383 -3.50 3.14 -21.26
CA ASN A 383 -2.06 3.37 -21.21
C ASN A 383 -1.72 4.64 -20.41
N ALA A 384 -2.44 5.75 -20.64
CA ALA A 384 -2.29 6.97 -19.84
C ALA A 384 -2.56 6.74 -18.34
N ALA A 385 -3.50 5.86 -17.99
CA ALA A 385 -3.78 5.46 -16.60
C ALA A 385 -2.68 4.60 -15.95
N MET A 386 -1.79 3.97 -16.74
CA MET A 386 -0.65 3.19 -16.24
C MET A 386 0.67 3.97 -16.24
N VAL A 387 0.73 5.16 -16.87
CA VAL A 387 1.93 6.00 -16.80
C VAL A 387 2.07 6.54 -15.36
N PRO A 388 3.22 6.36 -14.69
CA PRO A 388 3.39 6.83 -13.31
C PRO A 388 3.16 8.32 -13.15
N ALA A 389 2.36 8.69 -12.14
CA ALA A 389 2.17 10.06 -11.70
C ALA A 389 3.20 10.43 -10.62
N GLY A 390 3.56 11.72 -10.58
CA GLY A 390 4.31 12.36 -9.50
C GLY A 390 3.40 12.84 -8.37
N THR A 391 2.09 13.02 -8.63
CA THR A 391 1.11 13.18 -7.54
C THR A 391 1.09 11.91 -6.70
N VAL A 392 1.37 12.07 -5.42
CA VAL A 392 1.51 10.96 -4.49
C VAL A 392 0.13 10.42 -4.12
N CYS A 393 -0.33 9.40 -4.84
CA CYS A 393 -1.53 8.55 -4.62
C CYS A 393 -1.82 8.05 -3.19
N THR A 394 -1.08 8.49 -2.17
CA THR A 394 -1.26 8.08 -0.78
C THR A 394 -2.45 8.79 -0.14
N ALA A 395 -3.27 8.02 0.58
CA ALA A 395 -3.94 8.51 1.79
C ALA A 395 -2.92 9.27 2.69
N PRO A 396 -3.34 10.28 3.48
CA PRO A 396 -2.50 11.41 3.94
C PRO A 396 -1.07 11.01 4.29
N PRO A 397 -0.09 11.76 3.75
CA PRO A 397 1.19 11.28 3.24
C PRO A 397 1.75 10.14 4.06
N GLN A 398 1.89 8.95 3.45
CA GLN A 398 2.41 7.78 4.15
C GLN A 398 3.76 8.12 4.76
N ALA A 399 3.75 8.26 6.08
CA ALA A 399 4.91 8.68 6.84
C ALA A 399 5.91 7.53 6.95
N VAL A 400 6.97 7.76 7.72
CA VAL A 400 7.52 6.64 8.48
C VAL A 400 6.37 6.07 9.32
N THR A 401 6.15 4.75 9.33
CA THR A 401 5.21 4.12 10.26
C THR A 401 6.00 3.48 11.40
N GLY A 402 5.53 3.69 12.63
CA GLY A 402 6.11 3.13 13.84
C GLY A 402 5.19 2.09 14.45
N TYR A 403 5.77 1.05 15.01
CA TYR A 403 5.06 -0.05 15.64
C TYR A 403 5.80 -0.53 16.90
N LYS A 404 5.07 -1.00 17.92
CA LYS A 404 5.66 -1.45 19.18
C LYS A 404 4.87 -2.61 19.80
N SER A 405 5.62 -3.61 20.29
CA SER A 405 5.10 -4.79 20.98
C SER A 405 5.89 -5.04 22.27
N VAL A 406 5.28 -5.72 23.24
CA VAL A 406 5.89 -6.00 24.55
C VAL A 406 5.77 -7.48 24.89
N ARG A 407 6.79 -8.05 25.54
CA ARG A 407 6.75 -9.40 26.14
C ARG A 407 7.46 -9.45 27.49
N ARG A 408 7.11 -10.40 28.35
CA ARG A 408 7.90 -10.75 29.54
C ARG A 408 9.07 -11.65 29.15
N ILE A 409 10.27 -11.39 29.67
CA ILE A 409 11.46 -12.21 29.41
C ILE A 409 11.97 -12.99 30.64
N ASN A 410 11.60 -12.61 31.86
CA ASN A 410 11.85 -13.43 33.05
C ASN A 410 10.77 -14.52 33.20
N VAL A 411 11.16 -15.79 33.11
CA VAL A 411 10.19 -16.89 33.00
C VAL A 411 9.72 -17.38 34.38
N ARG A 412 8.62 -16.80 34.89
CA ARG A 412 7.75 -17.52 35.83
C ARG A 412 6.98 -18.57 35.02
N GLN A 413 7.09 -19.86 35.36
CA GLN A 413 6.27 -20.91 34.73
C GLN A 413 4.82 -20.82 35.22
N GLY A 414 3.88 -20.69 34.29
CA GLY A 414 2.44 -20.67 34.56
C GLY A 414 1.96 -19.42 35.30
N GLY A 415 1.35 -18.47 34.59
CA GLY A 415 0.67 -17.34 35.23
C GLY A 415 0.30 -16.20 34.27
N PRO A 416 -0.94 -15.67 34.34
CA PRO A 416 -1.33 -14.42 33.70
C PRO A 416 -0.93 -13.21 34.59
N PRO A 417 -1.28 -11.98 34.19
CA PRO A 417 -0.46 -11.02 33.42
C PRO A 417 1.02 -10.83 33.88
N VAL A 418 1.63 -9.69 33.56
CA VAL A 418 2.97 -9.32 34.04
C VAL A 418 2.88 -8.70 35.44
N ALA A 419 3.85 -8.93 36.32
CA ALA A 419 3.79 -8.49 37.72
C ALA A 419 4.95 -7.57 38.12
N PRO A 420 4.84 -6.79 39.22
CA PRO A 420 5.98 -6.08 39.79
C PRO A 420 7.19 -6.98 40.02
N GLY A 421 8.36 -6.47 39.66
CA GLY A 421 9.62 -7.22 39.59
C GLY A 421 9.84 -8.02 38.29
N ASP A 422 8.87 -8.14 37.39
CA ASP A 422 9.09 -8.74 36.07
C ASP A 422 9.86 -7.80 35.13
N THR A 423 10.61 -8.38 34.20
CA THR A 423 11.35 -7.68 33.15
C THR A 423 10.63 -7.83 31.81
N LEU A 424 10.32 -6.70 31.20
CA LEU A 424 9.71 -6.59 29.89
C LEU A 424 10.78 -6.34 28.83
N GLU A 425 10.62 -6.93 27.65
CA GLU A 425 11.29 -6.54 26.41
C GLU A 425 10.28 -5.87 25.50
N TRP A 426 10.57 -4.62 25.12
CA TRP A 426 9.83 -3.88 24.10
C TRP A 426 10.57 -4.06 22.78
N THR A 427 9.86 -4.51 21.75
CA THR A 427 10.35 -4.50 20.36
C THR A 427 9.62 -3.41 19.60
N ILE A 428 10.39 -2.54 18.95
CA ILE A 428 9.94 -1.32 18.26
C ILE A 428 10.43 -1.43 16.82
N ASP A 429 9.56 -1.21 15.84
CA ASP A 429 9.88 -1.23 14.42
C ASP A 429 9.48 0.09 13.78
N TYR A 430 10.38 0.69 13.00
CA TYR A 430 10.08 1.85 12.16
C TYR A 430 10.39 1.53 10.69
N VAL A 431 9.41 1.75 9.82
CA VAL A 431 9.46 1.49 8.38
C VAL A 431 9.23 2.78 7.62
N ASN A 432 10.12 3.15 6.71
CA ASN A 432 9.92 4.34 5.88
C ASN A 432 9.10 4.01 4.61
N ASN A 433 7.79 4.19 4.74
CA ASN A 433 6.83 4.07 3.63
C ASN A 433 6.63 5.41 2.88
N SER A 434 7.37 6.47 3.25
CA SER A 434 7.34 7.75 2.55
C SER A 434 8.19 7.74 1.29
N GLN A 435 8.00 8.73 0.42
CA GLN A 435 8.82 8.92 -0.79
C GLN A 435 10.18 9.60 -0.54
N ALA A 436 10.49 9.99 0.70
CA ALA A 436 11.73 10.70 1.04
C ALA A 436 12.64 9.83 1.91
N ASN A 437 13.94 9.82 1.60
CA ASN A 437 14.95 9.26 2.50
C ASN A 437 15.05 10.11 3.77
N GLN A 438 15.03 9.49 4.94
CA GLN A 438 15.05 10.20 6.22
C GLN A 438 16.49 10.34 6.73
N PHE A 439 16.97 11.58 6.82
CA PHE A 439 18.30 11.92 7.34
C PHE A 439 18.25 12.32 8.82
N ASP A 440 19.28 11.95 9.58
CA ASP A 440 19.33 12.04 11.06
C ASP A 440 18.06 11.50 11.71
N PHE A 441 17.65 10.31 11.27
CA PHE A 441 16.48 9.61 11.78
C PHE A 441 16.70 9.17 13.23
N GLN A 442 15.81 9.60 14.12
CA GLN A 442 15.90 9.35 15.55
C GLN A 442 14.60 8.79 16.11
N VAL A 443 14.73 7.97 17.16
CA VAL A 443 13.62 7.37 17.91
C VAL A 443 13.82 7.67 19.39
N ARG A 444 12.77 8.16 20.06
CA ARG A 444 12.74 8.41 21.50
C ARG A 444 11.75 7.46 22.19
N ASP A 445 12.20 6.89 23.30
CA ASP A 445 11.41 6.03 24.20
C ASP A 445 11.68 6.51 25.64
N ILE A 446 10.77 7.34 26.16
CA ILE A 446 10.94 8.02 27.45
C ILE A 446 10.35 7.15 28.55
N VAL A 447 11.11 6.13 28.95
CA VAL A 447 10.72 5.15 29.99
C VAL A 447 10.44 5.83 31.33
N GLY A 448 11.19 6.88 31.69
CA GLY A 448 11.07 7.58 32.98
C GLY A 448 9.78 8.39 33.15
N ASP A 449 9.20 8.92 32.06
CA ASP A 449 7.98 9.74 32.07
C ASP A 449 6.71 8.91 32.36
N LEU A 450 6.85 7.58 32.38
CA LEU A 450 5.82 6.62 32.80
C LEU A 450 5.70 6.56 34.34
N SER A 451 5.64 7.75 34.94
CA SER A 451 5.44 8.07 36.37
C SER A 451 6.35 7.31 37.35
N GLY A 452 7.54 6.88 36.91
CA GLY A 452 8.48 6.11 37.71
C GLY A 452 8.05 4.66 37.98
N PHE A 453 7.20 4.08 37.13
CA PHE A 453 6.72 2.69 37.27
C PHE A 453 7.52 1.66 36.46
N LEU A 454 8.34 2.10 35.51
CA LEU A 454 9.33 1.29 34.79
C LEU A 454 10.73 1.84 35.06
N THR A 455 11.70 0.94 35.20
CA THR A 455 13.13 1.27 35.23
C THR A 455 13.81 0.67 34.01
N LEU A 456 14.56 1.47 33.24
CA LEU A 456 15.37 0.98 32.11
C LEU A 456 16.42 -0.02 32.61
N VAL A 457 16.55 -1.18 31.96
CA VAL A 457 17.68 -2.09 32.15
C VAL A 457 18.89 -1.48 31.44
N PRO A 458 19.98 -1.11 32.14
CA PRO A 458 21.11 -0.41 31.52
C PRO A 458 21.74 -1.21 30.37
N ASN A 459 22.08 -0.51 29.28
CA ASN A 459 22.64 -1.07 28.05
C ASN A 459 21.76 -2.11 27.31
N SER A 460 20.46 -2.23 27.63
CA SER A 460 19.54 -3.15 26.93
C SER A 460 19.09 -2.68 25.53
N ASN A 461 19.43 -1.45 25.12
CA ASN A 461 19.12 -0.92 23.79
C ASN A 461 19.93 -1.65 22.70
N VAL A 462 19.23 -2.36 21.81
CA VAL A 462 19.80 -3.09 20.66
C VAL A 462 19.16 -2.58 19.37
N VAL A 463 19.98 -2.30 18.35
CA VAL A 463 19.56 -1.88 17.01
C VAL A 463 19.78 -3.02 16.03
N THR A 464 18.78 -3.32 15.21
CA THR A 464 18.82 -4.31 14.13
C THR A 464 18.37 -3.68 12.82
N LEU A 465 19.19 -3.81 11.78
CA LEU A 465 18.87 -3.35 10.42
C LEU A 465 18.25 -4.53 9.67
N LEU A 466 17.02 -4.39 9.18
CA LEU A 466 16.26 -5.53 8.62
C LEU A 466 16.15 -5.51 7.09
N GLN A 467 15.81 -4.36 6.49
CA GLN A 467 15.56 -4.24 5.04
C GLN A 467 15.96 -2.85 4.51
N GLY A 468 16.13 -2.75 3.19
CA GLY A 468 16.17 -1.49 2.43
C GLY A 468 17.44 -0.64 2.52
N GLY A 469 18.53 -1.13 3.13
CA GLY A 469 19.81 -0.41 3.17
C GLY A 469 19.87 0.75 4.17
N ALA A 470 19.01 0.72 5.20
CA ALA A 470 19.12 1.63 6.35
C ALA A 470 20.46 1.48 7.08
N THR A 471 20.97 2.56 7.66
CA THR A 471 22.20 2.56 8.46
C THR A 471 21.98 3.30 9.77
N ALA A 472 22.15 2.62 10.89
CA ALA A 472 22.05 3.21 12.23
C ALA A 472 22.92 2.45 13.22
N LEU A 473 23.33 3.13 14.29
CA LEU A 473 24.06 2.56 15.42
C LEU A 473 23.32 2.86 16.73
N ARG A 474 23.55 2.06 17.77
CA ARG A 474 23.01 2.29 19.11
C ARG A 474 23.56 3.59 19.69
N ASN A 475 22.72 4.44 20.29
CA ASN A 475 23.22 5.47 21.21
C ASN A 475 23.76 4.80 22.50
N PRO A 476 25.06 4.88 22.82
CA PRO A 476 25.59 4.33 24.07
C PRO A 476 25.12 5.11 25.30
N ALA A 477 24.75 6.39 25.14
CA ALA A 477 24.29 7.26 26.20
C ALA A 477 22.77 7.19 26.45
N TYR A 478 22.04 6.32 25.75
CA TYR A 478 20.60 6.17 25.94
C TYR A 478 20.25 5.69 27.37
N ASP A 479 19.52 6.53 28.10
CA ASP A 479 19.13 6.34 29.52
C ASP A 479 17.61 6.24 29.75
N GLY A 480 16.80 6.55 28.73
CA GLY A 480 15.33 6.51 28.80
C GLY A 480 14.70 7.65 29.62
N ALA A 481 15.43 8.75 29.87
CA ALA A 481 14.97 9.90 30.64
C ALA A 481 14.88 11.18 29.78
N GLY A 482 14.05 12.13 30.22
CA GLY A 482 13.99 13.48 29.63
C GLY A 482 13.51 13.54 28.17
N ASP A 483 13.82 14.67 27.51
CA ASP A 483 13.52 14.94 26.09
C ASP A 483 14.74 15.58 25.38
N ASP A 484 15.95 15.23 25.83
CA ASP A 484 17.22 15.78 25.35
C ASP A 484 17.98 14.79 24.43
N ALA A 485 19.31 14.83 24.41
CA ALA A 485 20.15 13.97 23.57
C ALA A 485 20.45 12.58 24.17
N THR A 486 20.15 12.31 25.45
CA THR A 486 20.21 10.95 26.03
C THR A 486 18.86 10.22 25.91
N ALA A 487 17.77 10.94 25.62
CA ALA A 487 16.47 10.34 25.26
C ALA A 487 16.46 9.63 23.88
N ASP A 488 17.39 9.97 22.98
CA ASP A 488 17.49 9.41 21.62
C ASP A 488 18.11 7.99 21.63
N MET A 489 17.45 7.01 21.00
CA MET A 489 17.89 5.60 20.98
C MET A 489 18.99 5.31 19.97
N LEU A 490 19.14 6.13 18.91
CA LEU A 490 20.11 5.94 17.83
C LEU A 490 21.25 6.95 17.94
N ALA A 491 22.44 6.60 17.46
CA ALA A 491 23.52 7.56 17.30
C ALA A 491 23.21 8.57 16.17
N ALA A 492 23.80 9.77 16.24
CA ALA A 492 23.71 10.77 15.17
C ALA A 492 24.26 10.22 13.83
N GLY A 493 23.75 10.73 12.71
CA GLY A 493 24.04 10.22 11.37
C GLY A 493 23.22 8.99 10.97
N ALA A 494 22.23 8.57 11.78
CA ALA A 494 21.33 7.49 11.42
C ALA A 494 20.44 7.85 10.22
N PHE A 495 20.24 6.89 9.32
CA PHE A 495 19.63 7.09 8.00
C PHE A 495 18.66 5.96 7.68
N LEU A 496 17.42 6.35 7.32
CA LEU A 496 16.33 5.43 6.99
C LEU A 496 15.81 5.76 5.57
N PRO A 497 16.35 5.10 4.52
CA PRO A 497 15.95 5.34 3.13
C PRO A 497 14.51 4.89 2.85
N VAL A 498 13.96 5.26 1.70
CA VAL A 498 12.66 4.76 1.21
C VAL A 498 12.67 3.23 1.16
N GLY A 499 11.66 2.58 1.76
CA GLY A 499 11.61 1.12 1.92
C GLY A 499 12.60 0.55 2.97
N GLY A 500 13.31 1.41 3.69
CA GLY A 500 14.18 1.03 4.80
C GLY A 500 13.39 0.63 6.05
N ARG A 501 13.95 -0.32 6.83
CA ARG A 501 13.40 -0.76 8.12
C ARG A 501 14.47 -0.89 9.20
N ILE A 502 14.26 -0.20 10.31
CA ILE A 502 15.06 -0.29 11.55
C ILE A 502 14.19 -0.92 12.64
N GLN A 503 14.70 -1.96 13.28
CA GLN A 503 14.14 -2.51 14.53
C GLN A 503 15.02 -2.10 15.71
N LEU A 504 14.36 -1.78 16.82
CA LEU A 504 14.94 -1.44 18.10
C LEU A 504 14.38 -2.39 19.17
N LYS A 505 15.21 -2.75 20.15
CA LYS A 505 14.77 -3.48 21.35
C LYS A 505 15.32 -2.82 22.59
N VAL A 506 14.52 -2.77 23.65
CA VAL A 506 14.88 -2.20 24.95
C VAL A 506 14.19 -2.97 26.05
N GLN A 507 14.83 -3.11 27.22
CA GLN A 507 14.29 -3.88 28.34
C GLN A 507 14.04 -3.01 29.56
N THR A 508 12.95 -3.25 30.27
CA THR A 508 12.55 -2.47 31.46
C THR A 508 12.05 -3.38 32.58
N THR A 509 12.45 -3.11 33.82
CA THR A 509 11.89 -3.77 35.00
C THR A 509 10.66 -3.03 35.51
N ILE A 510 9.61 -3.77 35.88
CA ILE A 510 8.40 -3.24 36.51
C ILE A 510 8.67 -2.94 37.99
N ASN A 511 8.47 -1.70 38.42
CA ASN A 511 8.79 -1.25 39.78
C ASN A 511 7.74 -1.68 40.81
N ALA A 512 8.08 -1.63 42.10
CA ALA A 512 7.18 -2.07 43.18
C ALA A 512 6.03 -1.09 43.50
N ASN A 513 6.10 0.15 42.98
CA ASN A 513 5.18 1.26 43.23
C ASN A 513 4.16 1.50 42.09
N VAL A 514 4.09 0.60 41.11
CA VAL A 514 3.08 0.60 40.01
C VAL A 514 1.66 0.71 40.60
N PRO A 515 0.63 1.28 39.89
CA PRO A 515 -0.78 1.53 40.45
C PRO A 515 -3.12 -0.36 40.61
N ARG A 516 -4.31 -0.23 41.30
CA ARG A 516 -5.49 -1.11 41.35
C ARG A 516 -6.66 -0.37 40.68
N PRO A 517 -6.77 -0.39 39.33
CA PRO A 517 -6.03 -1.22 38.36
C PRO A 517 -4.95 -0.45 37.56
N TYR A 518 -3.82 -1.11 37.26
CA TYR A 518 -2.68 -0.50 36.58
C TYR A 518 -2.40 -1.18 35.23
N VAL A 519 -2.54 -0.42 34.14
CA VAL A 519 -2.02 -0.78 32.81
C VAL A 519 -0.86 0.16 32.51
N LEU A 520 0.31 -0.39 32.22
CA LEU A 520 1.46 0.40 31.80
C LEU A 520 1.36 0.65 30.29
N LEU A 521 1.35 1.91 29.89
CA LEU A 521 1.27 2.34 28.49
C LEU A 521 2.62 2.91 28.06
N ASN A 522 3.19 2.47 26.94
CA ASN A 522 4.41 3.02 26.38
C ASN A 522 4.28 3.24 24.85
N GLN A 523 4.68 4.41 24.36
CA GLN A 523 4.67 4.79 22.95
C GLN A 523 5.95 5.55 22.58
N THR A 524 6.68 5.07 21.58
CA THR A 524 7.84 5.81 21.05
C THR A 524 7.41 6.93 20.11
N LYS A 525 8.32 7.89 19.89
CA LYS A 525 8.21 8.93 18.87
C LYS A 525 9.43 8.88 17.97
N ALA A 526 9.26 9.04 16.67
CA ALA A 526 10.37 9.20 15.73
C ALA A 526 10.37 10.57 15.03
N ARG A 527 11.56 11.02 14.64
CA ARG A 527 11.85 12.34 14.06
C ARG A 527 12.96 12.23 13.01
N SER A 528 13.06 13.19 12.09
CA SER A 528 14.16 13.31 11.12
C SER A 528 14.42 14.78 10.79
N GLN A 529 15.37 15.07 9.89
CA GLN A 529 15.52 16.40 9.27
C GLN A 529 14.66 16.60 8.01
N THR A 530 14.08 15.53 7.47
CA THR A 530 13.43 15.52 6.14
C THR A 530 11.92 15.67 6.22
N ILE A 531 11.34 15.21 7.34
CA ILE A 531 10.01 15.62 7.81
C ILE A 531 10.24 16.79 8.78
N LEU A 532 9.28 17.72 8.90
CA LEU A 532 9.44 18.86 9.81
C LEU A 532 9.66 18.39 11.27
N PRO A 533 10.60 18.98 12.04
CA PRO A 533 10.96 18.49 13.38
C PRO A 533 9.85 18.48 14.46
N THR A 534 8.64 18.93 14.11
CA THR A 534 7.43 18.86 14.95
C THR A 534 6.72 17.51 14.88
N ASP A 535 6.85 16.79 13.76
CA ASP A 535 5.94 15.69 13.40
C ASP A 535 6.47 14.35 13.98
N ASN A 536 6.38 14.28 15.30
CA ASN A 536 6.76 13.15 16.13
C ASN A 536 5.94 11.90 15.78
N THR A 537 6.47 11.07 14.89
CA THR A 537 5.83 9.84 14.39
C THR A 537 5.72 8.82 15.53
N LYS A 538 4.51 8.67 16.06
CA LYS A 538 4.19 7.74 17.14
C LYS A 538 4.29 6.28 16.70
N SER A 539 4.64 5.38 17.62
CA SER A 539 4.42 3.94 17.43
C SER A 539 2.98 3.54 17.70
N ASP A 540 2.45 2.63 16.87
CA ASP A 540 1.19 1.92 17.03
C ASP A 540 1.38 0.57 17.75
N ALA A 541 0.35 0.00 18.38
CA ALA A 541 0.45 -1.30 19.05
C ALA A 541 0.34 -2.50 18.07
N VAL A 542 1.24 -3.48 18.17
CA VAL A 542 1.18 -4.69 17.32
C VAL A 542 0.25 -5.76 17.93
N ASP A 543 -0.71 -6.23 17.14
CA ASP A 543 -1.76 -7.17 17.55
C ASP A 543 -1.87 -8.39 16.59
N ALA A 544 -3.00 -9.11 16.62
CA ALA A 544 -3.27 -10.21 15.68
C ALA A 544 -3.70 -9.73 14.28
N THR A 545 -4.32 -8.56 14.16
CA THR A 545 -4.92 -8.05 12.91
C THR A 545 -3.96 -7.22 12.05
N ASN A 546 -2.98 -6.53 12.64
CA ASN A 546 -1.90 -5.88 11.87
C ASN A 546 -0.70 -6.80 11.55
N THR A 547 -0.81 -8.11 11.81
CA THR A 547 0.21 -9.14 11.49
C THR A 547 0.64 -9.18 10.02
N SER A 548 -0.16 -8.68 9.08
CA SER A 548 0.18 -8.62 7.65
C SER A 548 1.36 -7.70 7.33
N VAL A 549 1.57 -6.64 8.13
CA VAL A 549 2.78 -5.77 8.06
C VAL A 549 4.02 -6.50 8.61
N PHE A 550 3.79 -7.54 9.41
CA PHE A 550 4.81 -8.33 10.09
C PHE A 550 4.95 -9.76 9.53
N ALA A 551 4.48 -10.01 8.30
CA ALA A 551 4.54 -11.34 7.68
C ALA A 551 5.97 -11.95 7.65
N ASP A 552 6.99 -11.11 7.45
CA ASP A 552 8.41 -11.50 7.45
C ASP A 552 9.00 -11.70 8.86
N ASN A 553 8.39 -11.11 9.90
CA ASN A 553 8.97 -11.03 11.25
C ASN A 553 7.88 -10.74 12.31
N PRO A 554 7.05 -11.73 12.69
CA PRO A 554 5.90 -11.54 13.59
C PRO A 554 6.29 -11.09 15.01
N PRO A 555 5.33 -10.61 15.83
CA PRO A 555 5.54 -10.32 17.25
C PRO A 555 6.33 -11.44 17.94
N PRO A 556 7.39 -11.13 18.71
CA PRO A 556 8.20 -12.16 19.35
C PRO A 556 7.37 -13.09 20.22
N ALA A 557 7.61 -14.40 20.12
CA ALA A 557 6.85 -15.39 20.90
C ALA A 557 6.85 -15.03 22.40
N GLY A 558 5.64 -15.03 22.99
CA GLY A 558 5.38 -14.55 24.34
C GLY A 558 4.94 -13.08 24.45
N SER A 559 4.73 -12.36 23.35
CA SER A 559 4.15 -11.00 23.37
C SER A 559 2.75 -10.96 23.97
N VAL A 560 2.48 -9.88 24.71
CA VAL A 560 1.21 -9.63 25.41
C VAL A 560 0.16 -9.18 24.38
N PRO A 561 -1.02 -9.81 24.31
CA PRO A 561 -2.09 -9.39 23.39
C PRO A 561 -2.49 -7.93 23.59
N GLN A 562 -2.64 -7.21 22.49
CA GLN A 562 -3.10 -5.81 22.44
C GLN A 562 -4.57 -5.77 22.00
N ILE A 563 -5.28 -4.68 22.31
CA ILE A 563 -6.67 -4.44 21.88
C ILE A 563 -6.65 -3.34 20.83
N GLN A 564 -7.18 -3.61 19.63
CA GLN A 564 -7.15 -2.66 18.52
C GLN A 564 -8.24 -1.60 18.59
N ASN A 565 -7.86 -0.37 18.25
CA ASN A 565 -8.75 0.76 18.05
C ASN A 565 -8.64 1.25 16.59
N LEU A 566 -9.50 0.74 15.70
CA LEU A 566 -9.38 0.97 14.26
C LEU A 566 -9.26 2.46 13.90
N ASN A 567 -8.15 2.81 13.22
CA ASN A 567 -7.76 4.16 12.81
C ASN A 567 -7.27 5.11 13.94
N ILE A 568 -6.84 4.57 15.09
CA ILE A 568 -6.22 5.34 16.19
C ILE A 568 -4.81 4.79 16.45
N ILE A 569 -3.78 5.64 16.44
CA ILE A 569 -2.40 5.25 16.80
C ILE A 569 -2.27 5.25 18.33
N ASP A 570 -2.25 4.06 18.93
CA ASP A 570 -2.35 3.90 20.39
C ASP A 570 -1.05 3.38 21.06
N PRO A 571 -0.88 3.58 22.38
CA PRO A 571 0.32 3.16 23.10
C PRO A 571 0.27 1.66 23.43
N THR A 572 1.40 0.96 23.28
CA THR A 572 1.53 -0.45 23.65
C THR A 572 1.25 -0.64 25.14
N ALA A 573 0.29 -1.52 25.44
CA ALA A 573 -0.20 -1.80 26.77
C ALA A 573 0.44 -3.06 27.37
N ALA A 574 0.97 -2.92 28.58
CA ALA A 574 1.33 -4.02 29.46
C ALA A 574 0.40 -4.00 30.70
N PRO A 575 -0.74 -4.72 30.67
CA PRO A 575 -1.62 -4.87 31.83
C PRO A 575 -0.90 -5.58 32.97
N VAL A 576 -0.85 -4.95 34.14
CA VAL A 576 -0.12 -5.48 35.30
C VAL A 576 -1.08 -6.26 36.20
N ALA A 577 -0.70 -7.48 36.52
CA ALA A 577 -1.38 -8.33 37.49
C ALA A 577 -1.36 -7.64 38.86
N PRO A 578 -2.46 -7.63 39.64
CA PRO A 578 -2.37 -7.23 41.04
C PRO A 578 -1.35 -8.15 41.74
N THR A 579 -0.47 -7.56 42.56
CA THR A 579 0.29 -8.35 43.52
C THR A 579 -0.72 -9.06 44.42
N ALA A 580 -0.75 -10.39 44.34
CA ALA A 580 -1.77 -11.22 44.97
C ALA A 580 -1.76 -11.02 46.49
N ALA A 581 -2.67 -10.18 46.97
CA ALA A 581 -3.07 -10.19 48.36
C ALA A 581 -3.93 -11.44 48.53
N SER A 582 -3.43 -12.40 49.31
CA SER A 582 -4.22 -13.56 49.74
C SER A 582 -5.43 -13.06 50.51
N VAL A 583 -6.62 -13.22 49.94
CA VAL A 583 -7.89 -12.90 50.62
C VAL A 583 -8.45 -14.16 51.28
N GLY A 584 -9.24 -13.96 52.33
CA GLY A 584 -9.88 -15.03 53.09
C GLY A 584 -11.40 -15.09 52.90
N VAL A 585 -11.97 -16.29 53.08
CA VAL A 585 -13.39 -16.47 53.40
C VAL A 585 -13.52 -16.85 54.86
N GLU A 586 -14.37 -16.16 55.62
CA GLU A 586 -14.70 -16.51 57.00
C GLU A 586 -16.22 -16.65 57.18
N GLY A 587 -16.65 -17.68 57.89
CA GLY A 587 -18.08 -17.96 58.05
C GLY A 587 -18.39 -19.03 59.08
N ARG A 588 -19.66 -19.45 59.11
CA ARG A 588 -20.21 -20.37 60.12
C ARG A 588 -21.21 -21.35 59.53
N ALA A 589 -21.04 -22.65 59.82
CA ALA A 589 -22.06 -23.66 59.57
C ALA A 589 -22.95 -23.86 60.81
N VAL A 590 -24.27 -23.87 60.65
CA VAL A 590 -25.25 -23.88 61.75
C VAL A 590 -26.45 -24.80 61.44
N THR A 591 -27.18 -25.26 62.46
CA THR A 591 -28.53 -25.81 62.30
C THR A 591 -29.55 -24.69 62.07
N ALA A 592 -30.80 -25.03 61.74
CA ALA A 592 -31.90 -24.07 61.67
C ALA A 592 -32.07 -23.24 62.97
N ASP A 593 -31.71 -23.83 64.11
CA ASP A 593 -31.76 -23.21 65.45
C ASP A 593 -30.50 -22.39 65.80
N GLY A 594 -29.60 -22.15 64.84
CA GLY A 594 -28.37 -21.38 65.02
C GLY A 594 -27.24 -22.10 65.78
N ILE A 595 -27.43 -23.37 66.14
CA ILE A 595 -26.42 -24.20 66.83
C ILE A 595 -25.30 -24.53 65.85
N GLY A 596 -24.04 -24.33 66.26
CA GLY A 596 -22.88 -24.57 65.37
C GLY A 596 -22.73 -26.03 64.97
N ILE A 597 -22.45 -26.30 63.69
CA ILE A 597 -22.17 -27.64 63.17
C ILE A 597 -20.63 -27.86 63.14
N PRO A 598 -20.06 -28.70 64.03
CA PRO A 598 -18.61 -28.89 64.10
C PRO A 598 -18.09 -29.95 63.12
N ARG A 599 -16.83 -29.80 62.71
CA ARG A 599 -16.07 -30.71 61.80
C ARG A 599 -16.65 -30.86 60.39
N ALA A 600 -17.60 -30.02 59.98
CA ALA A 600 -18.02 -29.90 58.59
C ALA A 600 -16.82 -29.43 57.75
N LEU A 601 -16.67 -29.97 56.53
CA LEU A 601 -15.58 -29.65 55.61
C LEU A 601 -16.07 -28.61 54.61
N VAL A 602 -15.59 -27.38 54.74
CA VAL A 602 -15.83 -26.32 53.75
C VAL A 602 -14.79 -26.47 52.65
N ILE A 603 -15.24 -26.46 51.39
CA ILE A 603 -14.44 -26.59 50.18
C ILE A 603 -14.72 -25.37 49.31
N VAL A 604 -13.67 -24.63 48.97
CA VAL A 604 -13.71 -23.40 48.16
C VAL A 604 -12.96 -23.70 46.86
N THR A 605 -13.66 -23.65 45.73
CA THR A 605 -13.10 -23.95 44.41
C THR A 605 -13.11 -22.70 43.53
N ASN A 606 -11.96 -22.30 42.98
CA ASN A 606 -11.89 -21.23 41.98
C ASN A 606 -12.51 -21.74 40.66
N ALA A 607 -13.57 -21.11 40.19
CA ALA A 607 -14.32 -21.53 39.01
C ALA A 607 -13.56 -21.29 37.69
N SER A 608 -12.55 -20.42 37.70
CA SER A 608 -11.72 -20.07 36.54
C SER A 608 -10.50 -20.99 36.41
N THR A 609 -9.86 -21.35 37.54
CA THR A 609 -8.59 -22.11 37.55
C THR A 609 -8.75 -23.58 37.96
N GLY A 610 -9.86 -23.93 38.62
CA GLY A 610 -10.07 -25.25 39.21
C GLY A 610 -9.29 -25.50 40.51
N GLU A 611 -8.58 -24.52 41.06
CA GLU A 611 -7.88 -24.64 42.34
C GLU A 611 -8.88 -24.88 43.49
N VAL A 612 -8.55 -25.79 44.41
CA VAL A 612 -9.40 -26.16 45.55
C VAL A 612 -8.67 -25.91 46.87
N ARG A 613 -9.23 -25.04 47.71
CA ARG A 613 -8.85 -24.87 49.12
C ARG A 613 -9.94 -25.43 50.03
N SER A 614 -9.59 -25.77 51.27
CA SER A 614 -10.58 -26.31 52.23
C SER A 614 -10.20 -26.08 53.69
N ALA A 615 -11.21 -25.97 54.54
CA ALA A 615 -11.07 -25.87 56.00
C ALA A 615 -12.14 -26.70 56.72
N ARG A 616 -12.00 -26.88 58.03
CA ARG A 616 -13.00 -27.56 58.87
C ARG A 616 -13.59 -26.62 59.90
N THR A 617 -14.89 -26.74 60.13
CA THR A 617 -15.58 -25.95 61.16
C THR A 617 -15.13 -26.38 62.57
N ASN A 618 -14.92 -25.40 63.43
CA ASN A 618 -14.56 -25.58 64.84
C ASN A 618 -15.75 -26.06 65.69
N SER A 619 -15.58 -26.16 67.01
CA SER A 619 -16.63 -26.60 67.96
C SER A 619 -17.90 -25.74 67.94
N THR A 620 -17.81 -24.45 67.60
CA THR A 620 -18.92 -23.49 67.55
C THR A 620 -19.43 -23.22 66.12
N GLY A 621 -18.92 -23.96 65.13
CA GLY A 621 -19.35 -23.95 63.73
C GLY A 621 -18.58 -23.02 62.80
N PHE A 622 -17.61 -22.23 63.29
CA PHE A 622 -16.87 -21.26 62.48
C PHE A 622 -15.76 -21.93 61.65
N PHE A 623 -15.49 -21.38 60.46
CA PHE A 623 -14.39 -21.75 59.58
C PHE A 623 -13.74 -20.49 58.99
N ARG A 624 -12.47 -20.62 58.58
CA ARG A 624 -11.74 -19.65 57.76
C ARG A 624 -10.95 -20.38 56.67
N VAL A 625 -10.91 -19.83 55.46
CA VAL A 625 -10.12 -20.33 54.32
C VAL A 625 -9.34 -19.16 53.75
N ASP A 626 -8.04 -19.13 53.98
CA ASP A 626 -7.10 -18.11 53.46
C ASP A 626 -6.43 -18.57 52.15
N GLU A 627 -5.50 -17.76 51.63
CA GLU A 627 -4.74 -18.01 50.39
C GLU A 627 -5.59 -18.10 49.12
N LEU A 628 -6.66 -17.30 49.03
CA LEU A 628 -7.46 -17.17 47.81
C LEU A 628 -6.98 -15.99 46.95
N GLU A 629 -7.07 -16.15 45.63
CA GLU A 629 -6.82 -15.12 44.62
C GLU A 629 -7.97 -14.09 44.61
N ALA A 630 -7.65 -12.83 44.87
CA ALA A 630 -8.59 -11.71 44.82
C ALA A 630 -9.04 -11.39 43.39
N GLY A 631 -10.34 -11.16 43.22
CA GLY A 631 -11.02 -11.03 41.92
C GLY A 631 -11.54 -12.36 41.35
N GLY A 632 -11.16 -13.50 41.94
CA GLY A 632 -11.64 -14.81 41.52
C GLY A 632 -13.13 -15.04 41.78
N LEU A 633 -13.76 -15.84 40.92
CA LEU A 633 -15.11 -16.37 41.11
C LEU A 633 -15.00 -17.73 41.81
N TYR A 634 -15.65 -17.88 42.97
CA TYR A 634 -15.51 -19.06 43.83
C TYR A 634 -16.84 -19.80 44.02
N LEU A 635 -16.71 -21.12 44.07
CA LEU A 635 -17.77 -22.09 44.35
C LEU A 635 -17.51 -22.70 45.74
N ILE A 636 -18.39 -22.43 46.70
CA ILE A 636 -18.24 -22.84 48.10
C ILE A 636 -19.26 -23.94 48.44
N THR A 637 -18.80 -25.04 49.01
CA THR A 637 -19.63 -26.17 49.49
C THR A 637 -19.21 -26.64 50.88
N VAL A 638 -20.14 -27.16 51.67
CA VAL A 638 -19.93 -27.64 53.04
C VAL A 638 -20.39 -29.09 53.17
N ARG A 639 -19.44 -30.01 53.37
CA ARG A 639 -19.71 -31.45 53.46
C ARG A 639 -19.65 -31.94 54.90
N HIS A 640 -20.73 -32.54 55.38
CA HIS A 640 -20.79 -33.15 56.72
C HIS A 640 -21.50 -34.52 56.70
N LYS A 641 -21.12 -35.43 57.61
CA LYS A 641 -21.63 -36.82 57.64
C LYS A 641 -23.08 -36.99 58.11
N ARG A 642 -23.68 -35.96 58.72
CA ARG A 642 -25.04 -36.03 59.31
C ARG A 642 -25.97 -34.89 58.90
N TYR A 643 -25.46 -33.84 58.27
CA TYR A 643 -26.25 -32.68 57.85
C TYR A 643 -26.08 -32.47 56.35
N ALA A 644 -27.17 -32.19 55.65
CA ALA A 644 -27.17 -31.73 54.28
C ALA A 644 -27.36 -30.20 54.27
N PHE A 645 -26.75 -29.53 53.31
CA PHE A 645 -26.83 -28.07 53.16
C PHE A 645 -27.55 -27.79 51.83
N PRO A 646 -28.86 -27.44 51.85
CA PRO A 646 -29.67 -27.36 50.64
C PRO A 646 -29.44 -26.09 49.82
N THR A 647 -28.78 -25.08 50.39
CA THR A 647 -28.44 -23.80 49.76
C THR A 647 -27.04 -23.82 49.14
N GLU A 648 -26.68 -24.93 48.49
CA GLU A 648 -25.34 -25.15 47.93
C GLU A 648 -25.36 -25.57 46.45
N PRO A 649 -24.30 -25.26 45.69
CA PRO A 649 -23.13 -24.47 46.09
C PRO A 649 -23.44 -22.96 46.21
N LEU A 650 -22.73 -22.27 47.10
CA LEU A 650 -22.72 -20.81 47.11
C LEU A 650 -21.67 -20.29 46.12
N THR A 651 -22.08 -19.42 45.20
CA THR A 651 -21.19 -18.80 44.21
C THR A 651 -20.94 -17.33 44.58
N LEU A 652 -19.68 -16.91 44.66
CA LEU A 652 -19.30 -15.55 45.07
C LEU A 652 -18.02 -15.08 44.36
N THR A 653 -18.01 -13.84 43.85
CA THR A 653 -16.77 -13.17 43.42
C THR A 653 -16.12 -12.52 44.64
N ILE A 654 -14.85 -12.83 44.92
CA ILE A 654 -14.15 -12.42 46.14
C ILE A 654 -13.08 -11.37 45.81
N THR A 655 -13.39 -10.09 46.00
CA THR A 655 -12.45 -8.97 45.76
C THR A 655 -11.67 -8.54 47.01
N GLU A 656 -12.16 -8.90 48.20
CA GLU A 656 -11.59 -8.63 49.53
C GLU A 656 -12.05 -9.73 50.51
N ASP A 657 -11.64 -9.69 51.78
CA ASP A 657 -11.98 -10.70 52.80
C ASP A 657 -13.51 -10.88 52.98
N ALA A 658 -14.03 -12.03 52.56
CA ALA A 658 -15.46 -12.34 52.58
C ALA A 658 -15.86 -12.93 53.94
N VAL A 659 -16.21 -12.06 54.89
CA VAL A 659 -16.57 -12.42 56.27
C VAL A 659 -18.09 -12.60 56.49
N GLY A 660 -18.46 -13.44 57.47
CA GLY A 660 -19.83 -13.57 57.96
C GLY A 660 -20.74 -14.55 57.20
N LEU A 661 -20.20 -15.32 56.24
CA LEU A 661 -21.01 -16.28 55.48
C LEU A 661 -21.68 -17.31 56.40
N THR A 662 -22.96 -17.62 56.19
CA THR A 662 -23.71 -18.55 57.02
C THR A 662 -24.30 -19.69 56.20
N PHE A 663 -24.00 -20.94 56.58
CA PHE A 663 -24.47 -22.15 55.91
C PHE A 663 -25.38 -22.96 56.84
N THR A 664 -26.66 -23.07 56.50
CA THR A 664 -27.66 -23.74 57.34
C THR A 664 -27.83 -25.21 56.92
N GLY A 665 -27.44 -26.13 57.81
CA GLY A 665 -27.52 -27.57 57.60
C GLY A 665 -28.75 -28.20 58.25
N THR A 666 -29.49 -28.99 57.48
CA THR A 666 -30.64 -29.79 57.95
C THR A 666 -30.26 -31.25 58.13
N LEU A 667 -30.94 -31.98 59.02
CA LEU A 667 -30.84 -33.44 59.05
C LEU A 667 -31.60 -34.00 57.83
N PRO A 668 -31.05 -34.97 57.09
CA PRO A 668 -31.81 -35.71 56.08
C PRO A 668 -33.03 -36.38 56.73
N GLU A 669 -34.21 -36.28 56.11
CA GLU A 669 -35.43 -36.90 56.64
C GLU A 669 -35.27 -38.42 56.78
N ALA A 670 -35.72 -38.94 57.92
CA ALA A 670 -35.73 -40.38 58.15
C ALA A 670 -36.80 -41.03 57.25
N LYS A 671 -36.40 -41.95 56.37
CA LYS A 671 -37.32 -42.72 55.52
C LYS A 671 -38.41 -43.38 56.38
N ALA A 672 -39.65 -42.95 56.21
CA ALA A 672 -40.79 -43.50 56.94
C ALA A 672 -40.99 -44.98 56.62
N VAL A 673 -40.88 -45.84 57.63
CA VAL A 673 -41.15 -47.28 57.49
C VAL A 673 -42.66 -47.51 57.48
N VAL A 674 -43.24 -47.58 56.29
CA VAL A 674 -44.68 -47.85 56.09
C VAL A 674 -44.98 -49.29 56.54
N ASN A 675 -45.66 -49.43 57.67
CA ASN A 675 -45.90 -50.72 58.32
C ASN A 675 -47.23 -51.33 57.87
N THR A 676 -47.22 -52.03 56.73
CA THR A 676 -48.41 -52.58 56.07
C THR A 676 -49.00 -53.81 56.79
N LYS A 677 -49.86 -53.58 57.79
CA LYS A 677 -50.76 -54.62 58.29
C LYS A 677 -52.01 -54.74 57.42
N THR A 678 -52.08 -55.80 56.62
CA THR A 678 -53.25 -56.19 55.85
C THR A 678 -54.42 -56.63 56.75
N LYS A 679 -55.63 -56.28 56.34
CA LYS A 679 -56.81 -57.14 56.49
C LYS A 679 -57.48 -57.30 55.12
N LYS A 680 -58.21 -58.40 54.98
CA LYS A 680 -59.13 -58.64 53.85
C LYS A 680 -60.41 -57.85 54.05
#